data_AF-A0A1X7TLU7-F1
#
_entry.id   AF-A0A1X7TLU7-F1
#
_cell.length_a   1.000
_cell.length_b   1.000
_cell.length_c   1.000
_cell.angle_alpha   90.00
_cell.angle_beta   90.00
_cell.angle_gamma   90.00
#
_symmetry.space_group_name_H-M   'P 1'
#
loop_
_entity.id
_entity.type
_entity.pdbx_description
1 polymer ?
#
loop_
_entity_poly.entity_id
_entity_poly.type
_entity_poly.pdbx_seq_one_letter_code
_entity_poly.pdbx_strand_id
1 'polypeptide(L)'
;LALIVAQSRDSSGSLSGIKLPSLSIGLQRISSLALRLNASVHLPRIGHSTPHFNWYGTERLIRKHLSSKGIPTFIYYFPRHGQHKTIPSVSPELHTKVVDPLPEIFTDISVCFYGIDESTKLVLTHSALTRLKVHYCKPAALRYSLTPRFHSMDSQARVQVQAQIRNLFQNKPAHGHGVSPSFRDFHPTSGIELQKMMLKLVQAASEAAAVAFRSLVSQPSEAKKQTLEAAIEVAEAAIKDHRVNPHLVKMAMGIFLTHSKEAQYLGVVAPSLKEHLEFAMPAIIPIEKTVIPEVTPTIPSTFPELNPTTADTLKAIETLSYWREDYDLNDHHYHWHLVYPWSGISTIKEEKIHRTIDRQGELFLYMHSQMLARYNAERLSWSDIGLVDPWSYDEVVEPSYTPPPGLRDEYGARPPLQGWLEEHSPFMPEKLATVSKDTMIFWRNNINKGIIQGYFYTKKENGDQGKFNLTEDNAMNWVGIIVEAEAHQLQEVSPGSNEFIDSDLYGTLHNLGHDKFGEIGYQTYMSNKNRWGVMGFTSVAVRDPVFWIWHRHIDDFRQSIVKKYKQHALKESAPPHVKLTGVQILPQDENSTTPDGGIATYLTAPQLGLHEVNAKLNHEPYKWVVKVEATVDENEIKNLKPFTVRIFIAPKQLMHEQRRYIEMDKFLCTLTTKSATFVRLDVESSVARKVPDPSEYQDPRCLCGWPQNMMIPNGTELGIDYVVFAILTNDIISEDDTVSMSFCGAKDNKYPDPRGMGYPFDKAWFRTSSEMREAIKGLDHVKLSEFKIYRKTQLYQGRIVTVEGDISWENTIQYFFTQNDASYMMKEYKIDLTKKKDVIRYRMFIFGLVEDGTVPVDGNTNEKKSKWSDDKITKFEAWIDADFP
;
A
#
# COMPACT_ATOMS: atom_id res chain seq x y z
N LEU A 1 -33.27 7.70 9.25
CA LEU A 1 -33.90 7.71 10.59
C LEU A 1 -33.03 6.92 11.55
N ALA A 2 -32.86 7.34 12.82
CA ALA A 2 -32.03 6.63 13.81
C ALA A 2 -32.91 6.06 14.95
N LEU A 3 -32.71 4.78 15.32
CA LEU A 3 -33.39 4.14 16.45
C LEU A 3 -32.41 3.95 17.62
N ILE A 4 -32.75 4.52 18.79
CA ILE A 4 -32.03 4.28 20.04
C ILE A 4 -32.88 3.38 20.94
N VAL A 5 -32.35 2.21 21.30
CA VAL A 5 -32.99 1.33 22.30
C VAL A 5 -32.36 1.61 23.67
N ALA A 6 -33.14 2.21 24.56
CA ALA A 6 -32.69 2.60 25.91
C ALA A 6 -33.60 2.05 27.02
N GLN A 7 -34.40 1.01 26.75
CA GLN A 7 -35.29 0.37 27.72
C GLN A 7 -35.14 -1.16 27.61
N SER A 8 -35.43 -1.88 28.69
CA SER A 8 -35.47 -3.35 28.72
C SER A 8 -36.75 -3.83 29.37
N ARG A 9 -37.19 -5.06 29.06
CA ARG A 9 -38.24 -5.74 29.83
C ARG A 9 -37.61 -6.72 30.81
N ASP A 10 -38.22 -6.85 31.99
CA ASP A 10 -37.87 -7.93 32.91
C ASP A 10 -38.60 -9.24 32.55
N SER A 11 -38.35 -10.30 33.31
CA SER A 11 -38.94 -11.63 33.11
C SER A 11 -40.46 -11.66 33.32
N SER A 12 -41.06 -10.65 33.94
CA SER A 12 -42.51 -10.49 34.08
C SER A 12 -43.14 -9.74 32.89
N GLY A 13 -42.32 -9.32 31.92
CA GLY A 13 -42.74 -8.51 30.78
C GLY A 13 -42.87 -7.02 31.11
N SER A 14 -42.51 -6.60 32.33
CA SER A 14 -42.61 -5.20 32.76
C SER A 14 -41.50 -4.36 32.12
N LEU A 15 -41.86 -3.21 31.55
CA LEU A 15 -40.92 -2.34 30.84
C LEU A 15 -40.17 -1.42 31.81
N SER A 16 -38.84 -1.36 31.68
CA SER A 16 -38.01 -0.44 32.46
C SER A 16 -38.25 1.02 32.07
N GLY A 17 -37.91 1.94 32.98
CA GLY A 17 -37.69 3.34 32.61
C GLY A 17 -36.55 3.48 31.59
N ILE A 18 -36.39 4.69 31.04
CA ILE A 18 -35.30 4.97 30.08
C ILE A 18 -33.94 4.96 30.80
N LYS A 19 -33.06 4.07 30.36
CA LYS A 19 -31.67 3.94 30.80
C LYS A 19 -30.84 5.08 30.20
N LEU A 20 -30.61 6.11 31.00
CA LEU A 20 -29.83 7.29 30.60
C LEU A 20 -28.43 7.00 30.05
N PRO A 21 -27.64 6.02 30.55
CA PRO A 21 -26.35 5.68 29.94
C PRO A 21 -26.47 5.21 28.48
N SER A 22 -27.44 4.34 28.19
CA SER A 22 -27.71 3.85 26.83
C SER A 22 -28.18 4.97 25.90
N LEU A 23 -29.06 5.85 26.40
CA LEU A 23 -29.51 7.02 25.67
C LEU A 23 -28.34 7.98 25.37
N SER A 24 -27.43 8.19 26.33
CA SER A 24 -26.24 9.04 26.17
C SER A 24 -25.35 8.55 25.03
N ILE A 25 -25.07 7.24 24.98
CA ILE A 25 -24.24 6.64 23.93
C ILE A 25 -24.90 6.81 22.56
N GLY A 26 -26.22 6.57 22.47
CA GLY A 26 -26.97 6.76 21.23
C GLY A 26 -26.92 8.21 20.72
N LEU A 27 -27.14 9.18 21.61
CA LEU A 27 -27.09 10.61 21.26
C LEU A 27 -25.67 11.07 20.89
N GLN A 28 -24.62 10.53 21.51
CA GLN A 28 -23.23 10.80 21.12
C GLN A 28 -22.94 10.39 19.68
N ARG A 29 -23.45 9.22 19.25
CA ARG A 29 -23.27 8.75 17.87
C ARG A 29 -24.03 9.61 16.87
N ILE A 30 -25.28 9.97 17.19
CA ILE A 30 -26.08 10.88 16.36
C ILE A 30 -25.40 12.24 16.23
N SER A 31 -24.81 12.76 17.32
CA SER A 31 -24.07 14.02 17.35
C SER A 31 -22.92 14.06 16.35
N SER A 32 -22.03 13.05 16.38
CA SER A 32 -20.88 12.97 15.48
C SER A 32 -21.31 12.90 14.00
N LEU A 33 -22.39 12.17 13.72
CA LEU A 33 -22.92 12.05 12.37
C LEU A 33 -23.57 13.37 11.89
N ALA A 34 -24.36 14.03 12.74
CA ALA A 34 -25.03 15.28 12.40
C ALA A 34 -24.02 16.41 12.10
N LEU A 35 -22.91 16.48 12.84
CA LEU A 35 -21.83 17.44 12.57
C LEU A 35 -21.14 17.17 11.24
N ARG A 36 -20.84 15.90 10.95
CA ARG A 36 -20.20 15.50 9.69
C ARG A 36 -21.06 15.83 8.47
N LEU A 37 -22.38 15.69 8.60
CA LEU A 37 -23.35 15.88 7.51
C LEU A 37 -23.97 17.29 7.48
N ASN A 38 -23.56 18.19 8.39
CA ASN A 38 -24.20 19.49 8.60
C ASN A 38 -25.75 19.39 8.70
N ALA A 39 -26.23 18.40 9.43
CA ALA A 39 -27.65 18.02 9.47
C ALA A 39 -28.34 18.43 10.79
N SER A 40 -29.65 18.71 10.71
CA SER A 40 -30.50 18.90 11.89
C SER A 40 -31.04 17.57 12.44
N VAL A 41 -31.33 17.52 13.73
CA VAL A 41 -31.87 16.33 14.41
C VAL A 41 -33.32 16.55 14.81
N HIS A 42 -34.19 15.62 14.41
CA HIS A 42 -35.64 15.69 14.59
C HIS A 42 -36.11 14.51 15.44
N LEU A 43 -36.69 14.78 16.62
CA LEU A 43 -37.04 13.78 17.62
C LEU A 43 -38.55 13.80 17.91
N PRO A 44 -39.26 12.66 17.93
CA PRO A 44 -40.59 12.60 18.52
C PRO A 44 -40.50 12.80 20.04
N ARG A 45 -41.60 13.20 20.68
CA ARG A 45 -41.67 13.30 22.14
C ARG A 45 -41.25 11.98 22.81
N ILE A 46 -40.20 12.04 23.63
CA ILE A 46 -39.66 10.89 24.34
C ILE A 46 -40.42 10.68 25.67
N GLY A 47 -40.66 9.43 26.04
CA GLY A 47 -41.18 9.05 27.35
C GLY A 47 -42.70 9.17 27.53
N HIS A 48 -43.46 9.26 26.43
CA HIS A 48 -44.91 9.13 26.50
C HIS A 48 -45.30 7.74 27.04
N SER A 49 -46.17 7.72 28.06
CA SER A 49 -46.63 6.48 28.73
C SER A 49 -45.52 5.61 29.33
N THR A 50 -44.35 6.17 29.63
CA THR A 50 -43.25 5.45 30.29
C THR A 50 -43.28 5.67 31.81
N PRO A 51 -43.44 4.63 32.64
CA PRO A 51 -43.43 4.75 34.09
C PRO A 51 -42.12 5.36 34.60
N HIS A 52 -42.20 6.30 35.56
CA HIS A 52 -41.04 6.97 36.17
C HIS A 52 -40.07 7.64 35.17
N PHE A 53 -40.58 8.17 34.05
CA PHE A 53 -39.76 8.79 33.04
C PHE A 53 -39.04 10.05 33.53
N ASN A 54 -37.71 10.02 33.52
CA ASN A 54 -36.85 11.14 33.90
C ASN A 54 -36.62 12.10 32.72
N TRP A 55 -37.58 13.00 32.47
CA TRP A 55 -37.43 14.01 31.43
C TRP A 55 -36.22 14.91 31.65
N TYR A 56 -35.96 15.34 32.88
CA TYR A 56 -34.84 16.25 33.18
C TYR A 56 -33.48 15.64 32.79
N GLY A 57 -33.27 14.36 33.10
CA GLY A 57 -32.06 13.62 32.69
C GLY A 57 -31.97 13.42 31.18
N THR A 58 -33.09 13.10 30.53
CA THR A 58 -33.16 12.96 29.07
C THR A 58 -32.87 14.27 28.35
N GLU A 59 -33.50 15.37 28.77
CA GLU A 59 -33.29 16.70 28.21
C GLU A 59 -31.82 17.14 28.36
N ARG A 60 -31.21 16.90 29.52
CA ARG A 60 -29.79 17.22 29.75
C ARG A 60 -28.85 16.46 28.81
N LEU A 61 -29.16 15.20 28.48
CA LEU A 61 -28.36 14.42 27.52
C LEU A 61 -28.55 14.90 26.08
N ILE A 62 -29.78 15.24 25.68
CA ILE A 62 -30.06 15.82 24.36
C ILE A 62 -29.29 17.13 24.22
N ARG A 63 -29.29 17.99 25.24
CA ARG A 63 -28.49 19.23 25.23
C ARG A 63 -27.00 18.97 25.10
N LYS A 64 -26.46 18.15 26.01
CA LYS A 64 -25.02 17.84 26.09
C LYS A 64 -24.48 17.34 24.76
N HIS A 65 -25.22 16.48 24.08
CA HIS A 65 -24.73 15.82 22.87
C HIS A 65 -25.16 16.50 21.59
N LEU A 66 -26.31 17.18 21.54
CA LEU A 66 -26.84 17.78 20.32
C LEU A 66 -26.79 19.30 20.34
N SER A 67 -27.74 19.96 21.02
CA SER A 67 -27.92 21.41 20.89
C SER A 67 -26.72 22.23 21.37
N SER A 68 -26.03 21.82 22.45
CA SER A 68 -24.85 22.52 22.97
C SER A 68 -23.64 22.43 22.03
N LYS A 69 -23.68 21.54 21.03
CA LYS A 69 -22.66 21.41 19.98
C LYS A 69 -23.05 22.14 18.68
N GLY A 70 -24.07 23.00 18.72
CA GLY A 70 -24.51 23.77 17.56
C GLY A 70 -25.37 22.98 16.56
N ILE A 71 -25.82 21.76 16.90
CA ILE A 71 -26.68 20.96 16.01
C ILE A 71 -28.14 21.42 16.18
N PRO A 72 -28.81 21.93 15.12
CA PRO A 72 -30.22 22.31 15.20
C PRO A 72 -31.09 21.11 15.59
N THR A 73 -31.74 21.19 16.75
CA THR A 73 -32.46 20.04 17.34
C THR A 73 -33.94 20.38 17.58
N PHE A 74 -34.83 19.57 17.01
CA PHE A 74 -36.28 19.75 17.05
C PHE A 74 -36.98 18.61 17.78
N ILE A 75 -37.90 18.92 18.70
CA ILE A 75 -38.73 17.95 19.43
C ILE A 75 -40.21 18.17 19.10
N TYR A 76 -40.89 17.12 18.66
CA TYR A 76 -42.27 17.17 18.17
C TYR A 76 -43.27 16.66 19.21
N TYR A 77 -44.32 17.44 19.49
CA TYR A 77 -45.40 17.11 20.44
C TYR A 77 -46.73 16.91 19.71
N PHE A 78 -47.46 15.84 20.08
CA PHE A 78 -48.80 15.54 19.56
C PHE A 78 -49.89 15.97 20.57
N PRO A 79 -50.91 16.76 20.18
CA PRO A 79 -52.03 17.15 21.05
C PRO A 79 -53.07 16.01 21.21
N ARG A 80 -53.65 15.84 22.40
CA ARG A 80 -54.77 14.89 22.61
C ARG A 80 -56.09 15.54 22.18
N HIS A 81 -57.01 14.75 21.62
CA HIS A 81 -58.39 15.17 21.38
C HIS A 81 -59.00 15.76 22.67
N GLY A 82 -59.33 17.06 22.63
CA GLY A 82 -60.13 17.73 23.64
C GLY A 82 -59.41 18.50 24.76
N GLN A 83 -58.09 18.68 24.75
CA GLN A 83 -57.41 19.53 25.76
C GLN A 83 -56.43 20.54 25.15
N HIS A 84 -56.47 21.76 25.69
CA HIS A 84 -55.82 22.98 25.17
C HIS A 84 -54.29 22.90 25.00
N LYS A 85 -53.81 23.63 23.99
CA LYS A 85 -52.42 23.81 23.54
C LYS A 85 -51.53 24.53 24.58
N THR A 86 -50.96 23.81 25.53
CA THR A 86 -49.81 24.32 26.31
C THR A 86 -48.54 23.58 25.90
N ILE A 87 -47.61 24.31 25.26
CA ILE A 87 -46.26 23.82 24.93
C ILE A 87 -45.53 23.60 26.27
N PRO A 88 -44.98 22.41 26.54
CA PRO A 88 -44.18 22.21 27.75
C PRO A 88 -42.94 23.11 27.71
N SER A 89 -42.58 23.74 28.83
CA SER A 89 -41.39 24.60 28.89
C SER A 89 -40.13 23.74 28.71
N VAL A 90 -39.41 23.96 27.61
CA VAL A 90 -38.09 23.37 27.33
C VAL A 90 -37.10 24.53 27.25
N SER A 91 -35.85 24.38 27.69
CA SER A 91 -34.92 25.52 27.68
C SER A 91 -34.59 26.02 26.25
N PRO A 92 -34.20 27.31 26.10
CA PRO A 92 -34.24 28.06 24.83
C PRO A 92 -33.49 27.45 23.64
N GLU A 93 -32.48 26.62 23.89
CA GLU A 93 -31.62 26.00 22.86
C GLU A 93 -32.25 24.74 22.22
N LEU A 94 -33.45 24.31 22.65
CA LEU A 94 -34.20 23.20 22.04
C LEU A 94 -35.47 23.72 21.38
N HIS A 95 -35.66 23.44 20.10
CA HIS A 95 -36.84 23.87 19.38
C HIS A 95 -37.99 22.88 19.55
N THR A 96 -39.13 23.33 20.07
CA THR A 96 -40.35 22.51 20.17
C THR A 96 -41.36 22.86 19.09
N LYS A 97 -41.92 21.86 18.40
CA LYS A 97 -42.99 22.04 17.43
C LYS A 97 -44.21 21.17 17.81
N VAL A 98 -45.39 21.79 17.91
CA VAL A 98 -46.67 21.08 18.06
C VAL A 98 -47.26 20.90 16.66
N VAL A 99 -47.50 19.66 16.24
CA VAL A 99 -47.92 19.35 14.86
C VAL A 99 -48.99 18.26 14.87
N ASP A 100 -50.01 18.42 14.04
CA ASP A 100 -51.09 17.45 13.80
C ASP A 100 -51.56 17.58 12.34
N PRO A 101 -51.37 16.57 11.45
CA PRO A 101 -50.72 15.27 11.68
C PRO A 101 -49.17 15.35 11.80
N LEU A 102 -48.51 14.24 12.12
CA LEU A 102 -47.04 14.16 12.13
C LEU A 102 -46.47 14.47 10.72
N PRO A 103 -45.30 15.14 10.62
CA PRO A 103 -44.65 15.36 9.32
C PRO A 103 -44.41 14.04 8.58
N GLU A 104 -44.52 14.06 7.24
CA GLU A 104 -44.32 12.88 6.36
C GLU A 104 -42.99 12.13 6.59
N ILE A 105 -41.99 12.80 7.17
CA ILE A 105 -40.72 12.20 7.57
C ILE A 105 -40.88 11.04 8.59
N PHE A 106 -42.05 10.93 9.22
CA PHE A 106 -42.40 9.92 10.23
C PHE A 106 -43.42 8.87 9.74
N THR A 107 -43.77 8.82 8.45
CA THR A 107 -44.63 7.78 7.84
C THR A 107 -43.81 6.85 6.93
N ASP A 108 -44.20 5.56 6.80
CA ASP A 108 -43.48 4.50 6.07
C ASP A 108 -42.02 4.25 6.51
N ILE A 109 -41.84 3.97 7.80
CA ILE A 109 -40.53 3.87 8.44
C ILE A 109 -39.89 2.48 8.24
N SER A 110 -38.73 2.45 7.59
CA SER A 110 -37.76 1.34 7.66
C SER A 110 -36.96 1.42 8.96
N VAL A 111 -36.95 0.34 9.75
CA VAL A 111 -36.25 0.27 11.05
C VAL A 111 -35.04 -0.66 10.93
N CYS A 112 -33.85 -0.13 11.20
CA CYS A 112 -32.59 -0.89 11.24
C CYS A 112 -32.14 -1.13 12.69
N PHE A 113 -31.89 -2.40 13.05
CA PHE A 113 -31.33 -2.79 14.34
C PHE A 113 -29.83 -3.07 14.22
N TYR A 114 -29.03 -2.57 15.18
CA TYR A 114 -27.57 -2.71 15.20
C TYR A 114 -27.11 -3.36 16.51
N GLY A 115 -26.37 -4.48 16.45
CA GLY A 115 -25.75 -5.12 17.61
C GLY A 115 -26.68 -6.00 18.49
N ILE A 116 -27.73 -6.58 17.91
CA ILE A 116 -28.66 -7.49 18.61
C ILE A 116 -28.29 -8.95 18.28
N ASP A 117 -28.20 -9.81 19.29
CA ASP A 117 -27.87 -11.24 19.13
C ASP A 117 -29.06 -12.07 18.56
N GLU A 118 -28.75 -13.26 18.04
CA GLU A 118 -29.70 -14.18 17.40
C GLU A 118 -30.86 -14.63 18.33
N SER A 119 -30.65 -14.71 19.65
CA SER A 119 -31.72 -15.11 20.58
C SER A 119 -32.75 -14.00 20.78
N THR A 120 -32.30 -12.75 20.79
CA THR A 120 -33.16 -11.56 20.88
C THR A 120 -33.94 -11.31 19.57
N LYS A 121 -33.36 -11.70 18.42
CA LYS A 121 -34.01 -11.65 17.10
C LYS A 121 -35.26 -12.53 17.01
N LEU A 122 -35.23 -13.72 17.61
CA LEU A 122 -36.36 -14.66 17.70
C LEU A 122 -37.54 -14.12 18.53
N VAL A 123 -37.27 -13.29 19.53
CA VAL A 123 -38.29 -12.70 20.42
C VAL A 123 -38.97 -11.49 19.75
N LEU A 124 -38.22 -10.71 18.96
CA LEU A 124 -38.73 -9.55 18.21
C LEU A 124 -39.64 -9.95 17.05
N THR A 125 -39.41 -11.09 16.40
CA THR A 125 -40.31 -11.63 15.36
C THR A 125 -41.67 -12.06 15.91
N HIS A 126 -41.77 -12.41 17.19
CA HIS A 126 -43.01 -12.91 17.80
C HIS A 126 -43.92 -11.83 18.42
N SER A 127 -43.45 -10.59 18.61
CA SER A 127 -44.26 -9.54 19.26
C SER A 127 -44.40 -8.26 18.43
N ALA A 128 -45.64 -8.00 18.00
CA ALA A 128 -46.25 -6.70 17.68
C ALA A 128 -45.62 -5.75 16.63
N LEU A 129 -44.68 -6.17 15.78
CA LEU A 129 -44.06 -5.30 14.75
C LEU A 129 -44.56 -5.54 13.31
N THR A 130 -45.75 -6.12 13.12
CA THR A 130 -46.33 -6.50 11.81
C THR A 130 -46.67 -5.34 10.86
N ARG A 131 -46.40 -4.08 11.24
CA ARG A 131 -46.64 -2.88 10.40
C ARG A 131 -45.37 -2.10 10.03
N LEU A 132 -44.18 -2.61 10.35
CA LEU A 132 -42.90 -1.95 10.02
C LEU A 132 -42.08 -2.82 9.06
N LYS A 133 -41.43 -2.21 8.07
CA LYS A 133 -40.38 -2.88 7.28
C LYS A 133 -39.12 -2.96 8.15
N VAL A 134 -38.91 -4.11 8.78
CA VAL A 134 -37.76 -4.36 9.65
C VAL A 134 -36.59 -4.85 8.80
N HIS A 135 -35.51 -4.08 8.77
CA HIS A 135 -34.27 -4.45 8.12
C HIS A 135 -33.26 -4.87 9.21
N TYR A 136 -32.90 -6.14 9.21
CA TYR A 136 -31.80 -6.63 10.04
C TYR A 136 -30.51 -6.36 9.28
N CYS A 137 -29.81 -5.28 9.61
CA CYS A 137 -28.44 -5.11 9.18
C CYS A 137 -27.65 -6.26 9.80
N LYS A 138 -27.19 -7.21 8.98
CA LYS A 138 -26.11 -8.09 9.41
C LYS A 138 -24.98 -7.18 9.89
N PRO A 139 -24.31 -7.53 11.00
CA PRO A 139 -23.13 -6.79 11.39
C PRO A 139 -22.22 -6.77 10.16
N ALA A 140 -21.90 -5.58 9.62
CA ALA A 140 -20.55 -5.40 9.10
C ALA A 140 -19.66 -5.90 10.23
N ALA A 141 -18.91 -6.96 9.97
CA ALA A 141 -18.32 -7.89 10.90
C ALA A 141 -17.91 -7.30 12.28
N LEU A 142 -18.87 -7.14 13.19
CA LEU A 142 -18.71 -7.63 14.55
C LEU A 142 -18.91 -9.15 14.45
N ARG A 143 -17.95 -9.79 13.77
CA ARG A 143 -17.60 -11.16 14.10
C ARG A 143 -17.45 -11.15 15.61
N TYR A 144 -17.99 -12.16 16.25
CA TYR A 144 -17.44 -12.64 17.50
C TYR A 144 -15.91 -12.70 17.30
N SER A 145 -15.21 -11.65 17.71
CA SER A 145 -14.07 -11.93 18.54
C SER A 145 -14.67 -12.84 19.61
N LEU A 146 -14.10 -14.02 19.77
CA LEU A 146 -13.81 -14.44 21.13
C LEU A 146 -13.36 -13.16 21.81
N THR A 147 -14.24 -12.43 22.49
CA THR A 147 -13.85 -11.22 23.19
C THR A 147 -12.77 -11.72 24.12
N PRO A 148 -11.48 -11.46 23.90
CA PRO A 148 -10.71 -11.35 25.09
C PRO A 148 -11.25 -10.05 25.70
N ARG A 149 -11.45 -10.04 27.00
CA ARG A 149 -11.80 -8.82 27.72
C ARG A 149 -10.62 -7.84 27.63
N PHE A 150 -10.31 -7.30 26.47
CA PHE A 150 -9.18 -6.43 26.23
C PHE A 150 -9.69 -5.01 26.10
N HIS A 151 -10.09 -4.52 27.28
CA HIS A 151 -9.75 -3.22 27.82
C HIS A 151 -9.43 -2.14 26.76
N SER A 152 -10.46 -1.35 26.41
CA SER A 152 -10.30 0.04 25.97
C SER A 152 -9.78 0.94 27.11
N MET A 153 -8.86 0.45 27.94
CA MET A 153 -8.49 1.03 29.24
C MET A 153 -7.05 1.51 29.36
N ASP A 154 -6.23 1.54 28.30
CA ASP A 154 -4.91 2.18 28.45
C ASP A 154 -4.38 2.84 27.17
N SER A 155 -4.97 3.99 26.81
CA SER A 155 -4.40 4.86 25.77
C SER A 155 -3.00 5.36 26.15
N GLN A 156 -2.66 5.39 27.44
CA GLN A 156 -1.41 5.97 27.92
C GLN A 156 -0.21 5.04 27.63
N ALA A 157 -0.32 3.74 27.94
CA ALA A 157 0.72 2.77 27.60
C ALA A 157 1.03 2.73 26.09
N ARG A 158 -0.01 2.67 25.25
CA ARG A 158 0.13 2.75 23.78
C ARG A 158 0.85 4.02 23.34
N VAL A 159 0.41 5.18 23.81
CA VAL A 159 0.97 6.48 23.42
C VAL A 159 2.43 6.61 23.82
N GLN A 160 2.81 6.12 25.01
CA GLN A 160 4.18 6.14 25.50
C GLN A 160 5.10 5.27 24.63
N VAL A 161 4.73 4.00 24.42
CA VAL A 161 5.53 3.06 23.62
C VAL A 161 5.63 3.51 22.17
N GLN A 162 4.52 3.96 21.57
CA GLN A 162 4.54 4.48 20.19
C GLN A 162 5.44 5.72 20.08
N ALA A 163 5.52 6.58 21.09
CA ALA A 163 6.43 7.72 21.09
C ALA A 163 7.91 7.29 21.16
N GLN A 164 8.26 6.31 22.00
CA GLN A 164 9.61 5.73 22.04
C GLN A 164 10.01 5.13 20.70
N ILE A 165 9.11 4.36 20.06
CA ILE A 165 9.35 3.78 18.73
C ILE A 165 9.54 4.88 17.68
N ARG A 166 8.71 5.93 17.67
CA ARG A 166 8.92 7.05 16.73
C ARG A 166 10.28 7.70 16.94
N ASN A 167 10.69 7.95 18.18
CA ASN A 167 12.01 8.48 18.49
C ASN A 167 13.13 7.56 17.97
N LEU A 168 13.01 6.23 18.17
CA LEU A 168 13.97 5.25 17.64
C LEU A 168 14.15 5.37 16.11
N PHE A 169 13.06 5.59 15.37
CA PHE A 169 13.08 5.71 13.90
C PHE A 169 13.52 7.11 13.41
N GLN A 170 13.41 8.13 14.25
CA GLN A 170 13.79 9.54 13.98
C GLN A 170 15.19 9.91 14.47
N ASN A 171 15.82 9.11 15.33
CA ASN A 171 17.12 9.44 15.88
C ASN A 171 18.23 9.33 14.83
N LYS A 172 19.03 10.40 14.70
CA LYS A 172 20.30 10.36 13.96
C LYS A 172 21.28 9.43 14.68
N PRO A 173 21.97 8.53 13.97
CA PRO A 173 23.07 7.79 14.58
C PRO A 173 24.09 8.79 15.11
N ALA A 174 24.64 8.57 16.31
CA ALA A 174 25.61 9.49 16.90
C ALA A 174 26.87 9.53 16.01
N HIS A 175 27.01 10.57 15.19
CA HIS A 175 28.23 10.78 14.42
C HIS A 175 29.26 11.46 15.33
N GLY A 176 30.16 10.67 15.92
CA GLY A 176 31.37 11.22 16.51
C GLY A 176 32.23 11.85 15.43
N HIS A 177 32.46 13.17 15.51
CA HIS A 177 33.48 13.82 14.69
C HIS A 177 34.83 13.12 14.92
N GLY A 178 35.36 12.47 13.89
CA GLY A 178 36.72 11.92 13.89
C GLY A 178 36.88 10.40 14.05
N VAL A 179 35.82 9.60 13.99
CA VAL A 179 35.94 8.13 13.97
C VAL A 179 35.78 7.58 12.55
N SER A 180 36.82 6.87 12.09
CA SER A 180 36.84 6.04 10.87
C SER A 180 35.60 5.13 10.79
N PRO A 181 35.00 4.92 9.61
CA PRO A 181 33.55 4.73 9.52
C PRO A 181 33.13 3.27 9.72
N SER A 182 32.60 2.93 10.89
CA SER A 182 32.15 1.56 11.18
C SER A 182 30.65 1.31 10.96
N PHE A 183 29.83 2.35 10.75
CA PHE A 183 28.37 2.18 10.49
C PHE A 183 28.05 1.48 9.17
N ARG A 184 29.08 1.24 8.32
CA ARG A 184 29.00 1.24 6.86
C ARG A 184 29.35 -0.10 6.20
N ASP A 185 29.43 -1.16 7.00
CA ASP A 185 30.04 -2.44 6.63
C ASP A 185 29.03 -3.61 6.54
N PHE A 186 27.72 -3.33 6.57
CA PHE A 186 26.69 -4.37 6.68
C PHE A 186 25.64 -4.34 5.57
N HIS A 187 25.46 -5.52 4.99
CA HIS A 187 24.58 -5.87 3.89
C HIS A 187 23.09 -5.66 4.22
N PRO A 188 22.40 -4.74 3.53
CA PRO A 188 21.05 -4.30 3.91
C PRO A 188 19.96 -5.37 3.72
N THR A 189 20.18 -6.37 2.85
CA THR A 189 19.21 -7.46 2.61
C THR A 189 19.61 -8.79 3.27
N SER A 190 20.65 -8.82 4.13
CA SER A 190 21.14 -10.07 4.72
C SER A 190 20.09 -10.69 5.64
N GLY A 191 19.44 -11.75 5.19
CA GLY A 191 18.44 -12.46 5.97
C GLY A 191 19.00 -13.01 7.28
N ILE A 192 20.28 -13.42 7.31
CA ILE A 192 20.93 -13.98 8.50
C ILE A 192 21.18 -12.90 9.56
N GLU A 193 21.72 -11.74 9.17
CA GLU A 193 21.96 -10.65 10.14
C GLU A 193 20.64 -10.07 10.64
N LEU A 194 19.62 -9.99 9.76
CA LEU A 194 18.27 -9.60 10.15
C LEU A 194 17.69 -10.55 11.19
N GLN A 195 17.80 -11.86 10.98
CA GLN A 195 17.37 -12.86 11.97
C GLN A 195 18.10 -12.76 13.30
N LYS A 196 19.43 -12.55 13.29
CA LYS A 196 20.21 -12.36 14.52
C LYS A 196 19.71 -11.15 15.31
N MET A 197 19.43 -10.03 14.63
CA MET A 197 18.87 -8.85 15.28
C MET A 197 17.46 -9.13 15.82
N MET A 198 16.58 -9.75 15.03
CA MET A 198 15.23 -10.11 15.47
C MET A 198 15.24 -11.02 16.71
N LEU A 199 16.12 -12.02 16.75
CA LEU A 199 16.26 -12.92 17.91
C LEU A 199 16.69 -12.17 19.17
N LYS A 200 17.60 -11.19 19.06
CA LYS A 200 17.99 -10.34 20.20
C LYS A 200 16.80 -9.54 20.75
N LEU A 201 15.98 -8.97 19.87
CA LEU A 201 14.77 -8.22 20.27
C LEU A 201 13.77 -9.15 20.99
N VAL A 202 13.52 -10.31 20.41
CA VAL A 202 12.58 -11.31 20.96
C VAL A 202 13.05 -11.84 22.31
N GLN A 203 14.34 -12.14 22.45
CA GLN A 203 14.91 -12.64 23.70
C GLN A 203 14.79 -11.61 24.84
N ALA A 204 15.14 -10.36 24.59
CA ALA A 204 14.98 -9.29 25.59
C ALA A 204 13.51 -9.10 26.01
N ALA A 205 12.59 -9.16 25.04
CA ALA A 205 11.16 -9.10 25.29
C ALA A 205 10.68 -10.29 26.15
N SER A 206 11.18 -11.50 25.89
CA SER A 206 10.87 -12.71 26.65
C SER A 206 11.37 -12.66 28.09
N GLU A 207 12.62 -12.22 28.29
CA GLU A 207 13.21 -12.03 29.62
C GLU A 207 12.40 -11.03 30.44
N ALA A 208 12.01 -9.89 29.84
CA ALA A 208 11.15 -8.89 30.47
C ALA A 208 9.75 -9.45 30.76
N ALA A 209 9.15 -10.21 29.84
CA ALA A 209 7.85 -10.85 30.06
C ALA A 209 7.88 -11.82 31.25
N ALA A 210 8.96 -12.58 31.42
CA ALA A 210 9.14 -13.48 32.56
C ALA A 210 9.26 -12.74 33.90
N VAL A 211 9.84 -11.53 33.91
CA VAL A 211 9.91 -10.66 35.10
C VAL A 211 8.56 -10.00 35.38
N ALA A 212 7.90 -9.46 34.36
CA ALA A 212 6.59 -8.82 34.49
C ALA A 212 5.50 -9.80 34.93
N PHE A 213 5.51 -11.04 34.42
CA PHE A 213 4.59 -12.09 34.85
C PHE A 213 4.72 -12.42 36.35
N ARG A 214 5.93 -12.31 36.92
CA ARG A 214 6.17 -12.53 38.35
C ARG A 214 5.75 -11.37 39.25
N SER A 215 5.63 -10.16 38.71
CA SER A 215 5.48 -8.92 39.50
C SER A 215 4.17 -8.15 39.28
N LEU A 216 3.51 -8.33 38.12
CA LEU A 216 2.42 -7.46 37.64
C LEU A 216 1.18 -8.22 37.15
N VAL A 217 0.89 -9.40 37.72
CA VAL A 217 -0.23 -10.28 37.31
C VAL A 217 -1.58 -9.54 37.19
N SER A 218 -1.79 -8.44 37.93
CA SER A 218 -3.02 -7.65 37.90
C SER A 218 -3.08 -6.51 36.87
N GLN A 219 -1.99 -6.19 36.14
CA GLN A 219 -1.95 -5.09 35.14
C GLN A 219 -1.40 -5.55 33.78
N PRO A 220 -2.23 -6.19 32.94
CA PRO A 220 -1.78 -6.76 31.66
C PRO A 220 -1.24 -5.75 30.63
N SER A 221 -1.70 -4.49 30.65
CA SER A 221 -1.18 -3.43 29.77
C SER A 221 0.25 -3.05 30.13
N GLU A 222 0.51 -2.80 31.41
CA GLU A 222 1.84 -2.41 31.91
C GLU A 222 2.87 -3.53 31.73
N ALA A 223 2.48 -4.79 31.97
CA ALA A 223 3.36 -5.93 31.73
C ALA A 223 3.80 -6.03 30.25
N LYS A 224 2.86 -5.84 29.31
CA LYS A 224 3.16 -5.87 27.87
C LYS A 224 3.94 -4.65 27.41
N LYS A 225 3.69 -3.49 28.02
CA LYS A 225 4.49 -2.29 27.79
C LYS A 225 5.96 -2.54 28.14
N GLN A 226 6.25 -3.10 29.32
CA GLN A 226 7.62 -3.44 29.72
C GLN A 226 8.31 -4.43 28.76
N THR A 227 7.56 -5.40 28.24
CA THR A 227 8.05 -6.31 27.20
C THR A 227 8.48 -5.59 25.92
N LEU A 228 7.69 -4.60 25.46
CA LEU A 228 8.05 -3.80 24.28
C LEU A 228 9.19 -2.82 24.58
N GLU A 229 9.21 -2.20 25.76
CA GLU A 229 10.28 -1.30 26.20
C GLU A 229 11.64 -2.01 26.21
N ALA A 230 11.72 -3.25 26.69
CA ALA A 230 12.96 -4.03 26.66
C ALA A 230 13.47 -4.29 25.23
N ALA A 231 12.58 -4.57 24.28
CA ALA A 231 12.96 -4.69 22.87
C ALA A 231 13.45 -3.35 22.29
N ILE A 232 12.81 -2.24 22.67
CA ILE A 232 13.22 -0.89 22.26
C ILE A 232 14.62 -0.56 22.80
N GLU A 233 14.91 -0.86 24.06
CA GLU A 233 16.23 -0.62 24.65
C GLU A 233 17.34 -1.36 23.91
N VAL A 234 17.12 -2.62 23.53
CA VAL A 234 18.08 -3.39 22.71
C VAL A 234 18.28 -2.76 21.33
N ALA A 235 17.20 -2.30 20.69
CA ALA A 235 17.28 -1.61 19.41
C ALA A 235 18.03 -0.28 19.50
N GLU A 236 17.76 0.52 20.53
CA GLU A 236 18.47 1.79 20.77
C GLU A 236 19.96 1.56 21.04
N ALA A 237 20.31 0.54 21.84
CA ALA A 237 21.69 0.16 22.09
C ALA A 237 22.38 -0.30 20.79
N ALA A 238 21.69 -1.06 19.94
CA ALA A 238 22.22 -1.49 18.65
C ALA A 238 22.44 -0.32 17.68
N ILE A 239 21.54 0.66 17.61
CA ILE A 239 21.74 1.86 16.78
C ILE A 239 22.92 2.72 17.28
N LYS A 240 23.17 2.72 18.59
CA LYS A 240 24.34 3.40 19.19
C LYS A 240 25.64 2.62 18.96
N ASP A 241 25.59 1.30 18.77
CA ASP A 241 26.75 0.50 18.38
C ASP A 241 27.10 0.80 16.92
N HIS A 242 28.19 1.52 16.73
CA HIS A 242 28.65 1.93 15.42
C HIS A 242 29.02 0.76 14.50
N ARG A 243 28.94 -0.51 14.92
CA ARG A 243 29.16 -1.69 14.07
C ARG A 243 27.87 -2.28 13.52
N VAL A 244 26.69 -1.73 13.83
CA VAL A 244 25.41 -2.27 13.38
C VAL A 244 24.73 -1.28 12.43
N ASN A 245 24.23 -1.77 11.30
CA ASN A 245 23.49 -0.94 10.35
C ASN A 245 22.13 -0.50 10.95
N PRO A 246 21.85 0.81 11.10
CA PRO A 246 20.59 1.29 11.68
C PRO A 246 19.35 0.87 10.87
N HIS A 247 19.44 0.76 9.54
CA HIS A 247 18.33 0.27 8.71
C HIS A 247 17.98 -1.18 9.03
N LEU A 248 18.98 -2.03 9.30
CA LEU A 248 18.76 -3.41 9.71
C LEU A 248 18.00 -3.47 11.06
N VAL A 249 18.36 -2.60 12.00
CA VAL A 249 17.69 -2.51 13.32
C VAL A 249 16.25 -2.04 13.15
N LYS A 250 16.02 -0.96 12.39
CA LYS A 250 14.68 -0.44 12.09
C LYS A 250 13.81 -1.49 11.39
N MET A 251 14.37 -2.25 10.45
CA MET A 251 13.69 -3.37 9.78
C MET A 251 13.33 -4.49 10.77
N ALA A 252 14.29 -4.95 11.59
CA ALA A 252 14.06 -5.96 12.61
C ALA A 252 12.98 -5.55 13.62
N MET A 253 13.01 -4.29 14.07
CA MET A 253 12.00 -3.73 14.96
C MET A 253 10.63 -3.64 14.25
N GLY A 254 10.57 -3.21 12.99
CA GLY A 254 9.33 -3.18 12.21
C GLY A 254 8.68 -4.57 12.08
N ILE A 255 9.48 -5.60 11.80
CA ILE A 255 9.02 -7.00 11.74
C ILE A 255 8.55 -7.46 13.12
N PHE A 256 9.34 -7.20 14.18
CA PHE A 256 8.98 -7.55 15.55
C PHE A 256 7.62 -6.94 15.95
N LEU A 257 7.42 -5.65 15.70
CA LEU A 257 6.16 -4.95 16.00
C LEU A 257 4.98 -5.50 15.18
N THR A 258 5.23 -5.89 13.94
CA THR A 258 4.19 -6.44 13.06
C THR A 258 3.68 -7.79 13.55
N HIS A 259 4.58 -8.65 14.05
CA HIS A 259 4.27 -10.04 14.40
C HIS A 259 4.13 -10.30 15.92
N SER A 260 4.52 -9.37 16.78
CA SER A 260 4.36 -9.47 18.24
C SER A 260 2.89 -9.39 18.66
N LYS A 261 2.46 -10.34 19.52
CA LYS A 261 1.11 -10.34 20.10
C LYS A 261 0.92 -9.21 21.11
N GLU A 262 2.00 -8.75 21.73
CA GLU A 262 2.05 -7.66 22.69
C GLU A 262 1.88 -6.32 21.97
N ALA A 263 2.60 -6.10 20.86
CA ALA A 263 2.44 -4.92 20.01
C ALA A 263 1.04 -4.85 19.40
N GLN A 264 0.55 -5.96 18.83
CA GLN A 264 -0.83 -6.10 18.34
C GLN A 264 -1.83 -5.75 19.45
N TYR A 265 -1.68 -6.33 20.64
CA TYR A 265 -2.56 -6.07 21.78
C TYR A 265 -2.62 -4.59 22.19
N LEU A 266 -1.48 -3.90 22.22
CA LEU A 266 -1.42 -2.48 22.58
C LEU A 266 -1.81 -1.56 21.42
N GLY A 267 -1.98 -2.08 20.20
CA GLY A 267 -2.21 -1.28 18.99
C GLY A 267 -1.00 -0.40 18.64
N VAL A 268 0.20 -0.90 18.94
CA VAL A 268 1.47 -0.27 18.62
C VAL A 268 1.94 -0.80 17.27
N VAL A 269 2.30 0.10 16.36
CA VAL A 269 2.62 -0.23 14.97
C VAL A 269 4.01 0.27 14.58
N ALA A 270 4.61 -0.37 13.57
CA ALA A 270 5.81 0.15 12.93
C ALA A 270 5.52 1.54 12.33
N PRO A 271 6.41 2.54 12.49
CA PRO A 271 6.20 3.86 11.91
C PRO A 271 6.17 3.81 10.38
N SER A 272 5.24 4.58 9.81
CA SER A 272 5.19 4.82 8.35
C SER A 272 6.43 5.58 7.89
N LEU A 273 6.78 5.50 6.59
CA LEU A 273 8.02 6.09 6.07
C LEU A 273 8.18 7.56 6.44
N LYS A 274 7.11 8.38 6.40
CA LYS A 274 7.13 9.81 6.79
C LYS A 274 7.61 10.09 8.22
N GLU A 275 7.58 9.08 9.09
CA GLU A 275 8.06 9.17 10.47
C GLU A 275 9.50 8.70 10.63
N HIS A 276 10.13 8.16 9.58
CA HIS A 276 11.54 7.82 9.56
C HIS A 276 12.35 9.09 9.34
N LEU A 277 13.52 9.18 9.96
CA LEU A 277 14.42 10.34 9.88
C LEU A 277 14.61 10.84 8.44
N GLU A 278 14.86 9.94 7.50
CA GLU A 278 15.16 10.25 6.10
C GLU A 278 13.97 10.87 5.34
N PHE A 279 12.73 10.65 5.78
CA PHE A 279 11.51 11.27 5.19
C PHE A 279 10.91 12.36 6.07
N ALA A 280 11.30 12.43 7.34
CA ALA A 280 10.92 13.49 8.26
C ALA A 280 11.73 14.75 7.92
N MET A 281 11.27 15.52 6.93
CA MET A 281 11.86 16.81 6.59
C MET A 281 12.02 17.66 7.86
N PRO A 282 13.21 18.24 8.15
CA PRO A 282 13.25 19.43 8.99
C PRO A 282 12.34 20.45 8.30
N ALA A 283 11.49 21.12 9.07
CA ALA A 283 10.63 22.19 8.57
C ALA A 283 11.42 23.00 7.54
N ILE A 284 10.93 23.02 6.30
CA ILE A 284 11.41 23.86 5.22
C ILE A 284 11.82 25.19 5.85
N ILE A 285 13.08 25.61 5.68
CA ILE A 285 13.56 26.94 6.06
C ILE A 285 12.41 27.89 5.71
N PRO A 286 11.79 28.58 6.68
CA PRO A 286 10.66 29.42 6.37
C PRO A 286 11.12 30.36 5.27
N ILE A 287 10.51 30.22 4.09
CA ILE A 287 10.54 31.28 3.11
C ILE A 287 9.94 32.44 3.88
N GLU A 288 10.77 33.38 4.33
CA GLU A 288 10.27 34.65 4.80
C GLU A 288 9.29 35.09 3.73
N LYS A 289 8.05 35.34 4.14
CA LYS A 289 7.06 35.99 3.30
C LYS A 289 7.66 37.33 2.89
N THR A 290 8.41 37.36 1.80
CA THR A 290 8.66 38.60 1.07
C THR A 290 7.29 38.98 0.54
N VAL A 291 6.64 39.85 1.31
CA VAL A 291 5.49 40.64 0.87
C VAL A 291 5.94 41.33 -0.40
N ILE A 292 5.54 40.79 -1.55
CA ILE A 292 5.64 41.49 -2.82
C ILE A 292 4.65 42.66 -2.68
N PRO A 293 5.10 43.92 -2.79
CA PRO A 293 4.16 45.04 -2.88
C PRO A 293 3.25 44.80 -4.09
N GLU A 294 1.94 45.01 -3.95
CA GLU A 294 1.00 45.00 -5.06
C GLU A 294 1.45 46.06 -6.10
N VAL A 295 2.29 45.65 -7.04
CA VAL A 295 2.52 46.38 -8.26
C VAL A 295 1.62 45.74 -9.29
N THR A 296 0.54 46.44 -9.59
CA THR A 296 -0.38 46.13 -10.69
C THR A 296 0.44 46.02 -11.97
N PRO A 297 0.56 44.84 -12.62
CA PRO A 297 1.33 44.75 -13.85
C PRO A 297 0.47 45.28 -15.00
N THR A 298 0.84 46.44 -15.52
CA THR A 298 0.57 46.76 -16.92
C THR A 298 1.30 45.72 -17.77
N ILE A 299 0.52 44.83 -18.40
CA ILE A 299 0.97 43.76 -19.28
C ILE A 299 1.73 44.38 -20.48
N PRO A 300 3.02 44.11 -20.68
CA PRO A 300 3.65 44.27 -21.98
C PRO A 300 3.29 43.04 -22.81
N SER A 301 2.54 43.27 -23.89
CA SER A 301 2.26 42.28 -24.92
C SER A 301 3.53 41.96 -25.69
N THR A 302 4.31 40.99 -25.21
CA THR A 302 5.20 40.06 -25.93
C THR A 302 6.20 39.48 -24.93
N PHE A 303 5.84 38.37 -24.28
CA PHE A 303 6.83 37.45 -23.75
C PHE A 303 7.15 36.42 -24.85
N PRO A 304 8.42 36.12 -25.15
CA PRO A 304 8.76 34.94 -25.94
C PRO A 304 8.22 33.70 -25.21
N GLU A 305 7.65 32.77 -25.96
CA GLU A 305 7.08 31.51 -25.47
C GLU A 305 8.05 30.81 -24.52
N LEU A 306 7.81 30.92 -23.21
CA LEU A 306 8.37 30.03 -22.22
C LEU A 306 7.74 28.66 -22.45
N ASN A 307 8.47 27.74 -23.08
CA ASN A 307 8.10 26.33 -23.11
C ASN A 307 8.27 25.78 -21.68
N PRO A 308 7.19 25.51 -20.93
CA PRO A 308 7.32 24.86 -19.63
C PRO A 308 7.69 23.39 -19.88
N THR A 309 8.74 22.89 -19.22
CA THR A 309 9.01 21.45 -19.15
C THR A 309 7.93 20.79 -18.28
N THR A 310 6.79 20.44 -18.88
CA THR A 310 5.84 19.52 -18.25
C THR A 310 6.39 18.09 -18.33
N ALA A 311 5.85 17.16 -17.54
CA ALA A 311 6.08 15.71 -17.71
C ALA A 311 5.88 15.24 -19.17
N ASP A 312 5.08 15.96 -19.97
CA ASP A 312 4.86 15.69 -21.40
C ASP A 312 6.01 16.08 -22.34
N THR A 313 6.88 17.00 -21.93
CA THR A 313 8.04 17.42 -22.74
C THR A 313 9.17 16.39 -22.71
N LEU A 314 9.18 15.51 -21.70
CA LEU A 314 10.12 14.41 -21.59
C LEU A 314 9.42 13.13 -22.06
N LYS A 315 9.83 12.67 -23.24
CA LYS A 315 9.39 11.40 -23.82
C LYS A 315 10.34 10.28 -23.39
N ALA A 316 10.61 10.16 -22.09
CA ALA A 316 11.67 9.30 -21.56
C ALA A 316 11.27 8.66 -20.22
N ILE A 317 12.10 7.74 -19.72
CA ILE A 317 11.82 6.94 -18.52
C ILE A 317 11.70 7.78 -17.24
N GLU A 318 12.30 8.97 -17.22
CA GLU A 318 12.25 9.94 -16.13
C GLU A 318 10.83 10.46 -15.90
N THR A 319 9.99 10.49 -16.93
CA THR A 319 8.57 10.88 -16.87
C THR A 319 7.78 10.01 -15.91
N LEU A 320 8.17 8.76 -15.71
CA LEU A 320 7.51 7.83 -14.79
C LEU A 320 7.99 7.94 -13.34
N SER A 321 8.80 8.94 -13.00
CA SER A 321 9.17 9.22 -11.61
C SER A 321 7.97 9.56 -10.74
N TYR A 322 6.91 10.20 -11.27
CA TYR A 322 5.66 10.40 -10.50
C TYR A 322 5.10 9.10 -9.93
N TRP A 323 5.32 8.00 -10.65
CA TRP A 323 4.84 6.69 -10.28
C TRP A 323 5.85 6.00 -9.35
N ARG A 324 7.13 5.99 -9.75
CA ARG A 324 8.19 5.27 -9.01
C ARG A 324 8.51 5.90 -7.66
N GLU A 325 8.37 7.23 -7.57
CA GLU A 325 8.70 8.04 -6.40
C GLU A 325 7.48 8.44 -5.58
N ASP A 326 6.28 7.97 -5.95
CA ASP A 326 5.07 8.11 -5.13
C ASP A 326 5.35 7.57 -3.72
N TYR A 327 5.08 8.41 -2.72
CA TYR A 327 5.35 8.08 -1.33
C TYR A 327 4.58 6.84 -0.88
N ASP A 328 3.29 6.78 -1.20
CA ASP A 328 2.38 5.74 -0.72
C ASP A 328 2.76 4.39 -1.33
N LEU A 329 3.24 4.36 -2.57
CA LEU A 329 3.74 3.15 -3.20
C LEU A 329 4.99 2.59 -2.51
N ASN A 330 5.96 3.46 -2.22
CA ASN A 330 7.19 3.06 -1.52
C ASN A 330 6.86 2.59 -0.09
N ASP A 331 5.94 3.28 0.58
CA ASP A 331 5.44 2.91 1.90
C ASP A 331 4.67 1.57 1.85
N HIS A 332 3.94 1.27 0.78
CA HIS A 332 3.30 -0.03 0.58
C HIS A 332 4.34 -1.14 0.49
N HIS A 333 5.35 -0.97 -0.36
CA HIS A 333 6.40 -1.96 -0.58
C HIS A 333 7.20 -2.23 0.70
N TYR A 334 7.53 -1.18 1.46
CA TYR A 334 8.14 -1.29 2.79
C TYR A 334 7.29 -2.15 3.73
N HIS A 335 6.00 -1.80 3.92
CA HIS A 335 5.12 -2.53 4.83
C HIS A 335 4.85 -3.96 4.35
N TRP A 336 4.76 -4.21 3.04
CA TRP A 336 4.61 -5.56 2.52
C TRP A 336 5.74 -6.47 2.98
N HIS A 337 6.99 -5.98 2.94
CA HIS A 337 8.15 -6.72 3.44
C HIS A 337 8.23 -6.82 4.98
N LEU A 338 7.51 -5.99 5.73
CA LEU A 338 7.32 -6.20 7.17
C LEU A 338 6.32 -7.33 7.47
N VAL A 339 5.24 -7.39 6.68
CA VAL A 339 4.22 -8.43 6.81
C VAL A 339 4.75 -9.78 6.32
N TYR A 340 5.49 -9.80 5.22
CA TYR A 340 6.04 -10.99 4.57
C TYR A 340 7.58 -10.92 4.51
N PRO A 341 8.27 -11.03 5.66
CA PRO A 341 9.71 -10.91 5.70
C PRO A 341 10.41 -12.15 5.13
N TRP A 342 11.41 -11.94 4.27
CA TRP A 342 12.29 -13.00 3.75
C TRP A 342 13.15 -13.65 4.84
N SER A 343 13.29 -12.99 5.99
CA SER A 343 13.99 -13.49 7.17
C SER A 343 13.16 -14.46 8.01
N GLY A 344 11.87 -14.70 7.69
CA GLY A 344 10.94 -15.41 8.56
C GLY A 344 10.51 -14.57 9.76
N ILE A 345 9.72 -15.18 10.66
CA ILE A 345 9.18 -14.52 11.86
C ILE A 345 9.57 -15.28 13.12
N SER A 346 9.66 -14.59 14.27
CA SER A 346 9.84 -15.21 15.58
C SER A 346 8.82 -14.63 16.56
N THR A 347 8.44 -15.43 17.55
CA THR A 347 7.53 -15.02 18.62
C THR A 347 8.25 -15.10 19.98
N ILE A 348 7.81 -14.26 20.93
CA ILE A 348 8.33 -14.25 22.31
C ILE A 348 8.25 -15.62 22.98
N LYS A 349 7.28 -16.47 22.60
CA LYS A 349 7.13 -17.80 23.19
C LYS A 349 8.07 -18.85 22.61
N GLU A 350 8.40 -18.73 21.33
CA GLU A 350 9.16 -19.76 20.60
C GLU A 350 10.66 -19.44 20.59
N GLU A 351 11.03 -18.16 20.67
CA GLU A 351 12.43 -17.67 20.60
C GLU A 351 13.22 -18.26 19.43
N LYS A 352 12.51 -18.63 18.36
CA LYS A 352 13.05 -19.28 17.18
C LYS A 352 12.38 -18.70 15.94
N ILE A 353 13.19 -18.53 14.91
CA ILE A 353 12.71 -18.02 13.61
C ILE A 353 12.07 -19.19 12.86
N HIS A 354 10.86 -18.96 12.37
CA HIS A 354 10.06 -19.91 11.63
C HIS A 354 9.41 -19.25 10.42
N ARG A 355 9.08 -20.07 9.43
CA ARG A 355 8.17 -19.69 8.35
C ARG A 355 6.79 -20.26 8.62
N THR A 356 5.88 -19.42 9.08
CA THR A 356 4.50 -19.83 9.41
C THR A 356 3.43 -19.12 8.58
N ILE A 357 3.84 -18.24 7.68
CA ILE A 357 2.93 -17.48 6.83
C ILE A 357 2.55 -18.29 5.60
N ASP A 358 1.25 -18.52 5.46
CA ASP A 358 0.64 -19.28 4.38
C ASP A 358 0.93 -18.65 3.02
N ARG A 359 1.38 -19.49 2.07
CA ARG A 359 1.58 -19.14 0.66
C ARG A 359 2.41 -17.87 0.40
N GLN A 360 3.33 -17.52 1.32
CA GLN A 360 4.14 -16.30 1.21
C GLN A 360 4.94 -16.22 -0.10
N GLY A 361 5.53 -17.33 -0.58
CA GLY A 361 6.29 -17.32 -1.83
C GLY A 361 5.39 -17.07 -3.05
N GLU A 362 4.16 -17.57 -3.02
CA GLU A 362 3.19 -17.28 -4.09
C GLU A 362 2.77 -15.81 -4.06
N LEU A 363 2.58 -15.25 -2.87
CA LEU A 363 2.25 -13.84 -2.72
C LEU A 363 3.41 -12.93 -3.14
N PHE A 364 4.66 -13.31 -2.86
CA PHE A 364 5.85 -12.63 -3.36
C PHE A 364 5.81 -12.51 -4.88
N LEU A 365 5.62 -13.65 -5.58
CA LEU A 365 5.52 -13.63 -7.04
C LEU A 365 4.30 -12.84 -7.53
N TYR A 366 3.16 -12.94 -6.84
CA TYR A 366 1.93 -12.29 -7.28
C TYR A 366 1.94 -10.77 -7.11
N MET A 367 2.34 -10.28 -5.93
CA MET A 367 2.37 -8.85 -5.61
C MET A 367 3.32 -8.11 -6.58
N HIS A 368 4.54 -8.62 -6.78
CA HIS A 368 5.50 -8.02 -7.71
C HIS A 368 5.07 -8.15 -9.18
N SER A 369 4.41 -9.25 -9.57
CA SER A 369 3.81 -9.37 -10.91
C SER A 369 2.72 -8.31 -11.14
N GLN A 370 1.90 -8.02 -10.12
CA GLN A 370 0.88 -6.97 -10.16
C GLN A 370 1.48 -5.56 -10.18
N MET A 371 2.53 -5.30 -9.40
CA MET A 371 3.31 -4.05 -9.50
C MET A 371 3.79 -3.84 -10.94
N LEU A 372 4.38 -4.87 -11.56
CA LEU A 372 4.92 -4.80 -12.90
C LEU A 372 3.83 -4.66 -13.99
N ALA A 373 2.67 -5.30 -13.82
CA ALA A 373 1.53 -5.13 -14.71
C ALA A 373 1.03 -3.67 -14.69
N ARG A 374 0.91 -3.08 -13.49
CA ARG A 374 0.53 -1.68 -13.28
C ARG A 374 1.58 -0.72 -13.84
N TYR A 375 2.86 -0.94 -13.59
CA TYR A 375 3.93 -0.12 -14.14
C TYR A 375 3.98 -0.18 -15.67
N ASN A 376 3.74 -1.34 -16.29
CA ASN A 376 3.63 -1.45 -17.75
C ASN A 376 2.41 -0.73 -18.32
N ALA A 377 1.26 -0.78 -17.62
CA ALA A 377 0.08 0.00 -17.99
C ALA A 377 0.35 1.52 -17.95
N GLU A 378 1.16 1.97 -16.99
CA GLU A 378 1.62 3.35 -16.89
C GLU A 378 2.58 3.72 -18.01
N ARG A 379 3.58 2.88 -18.30
CA ARG A 379 4.48 3.09 -19.44
C ARG A 379 3.70 3.24 -20.75
N LEU A 380 2.64 2.45 -20.96
CA LEU A 380 1.77 2.56 -22.14
C LEU A 380 0.92 3.83 -22.18
N SER A 381 0.72 4.49 -21.05
CA SER A 381 0.08 5.81 -20.99
C SER A 381 0.95 6.90 -21.62
N TRP A 382 2.22 6.58 -21.92
CA TRP A 382 3.20 7.46 -22.55
C TRP A 382 3.75 6.81 -23.82
N SER A 383 3.40 7.35 -24.99
CA SER A 383 3.56 6.68 -26.29
C SER A 383 4.99 6.22 -26.65
N ASP A 384 6.03 6.81 -26.07
CA ASP A 384 7.44 6.59 -26.45
C ASP A 384 8.24 5.73 -25.45
N ILE A 385 7.65 5.25 -24.34
CA ILE A 385 8.39 4.54 -23.28
C ILE A 385 8.43 3.01 -23.46
N GLY A 386 7.45 2.43 -24.18
CA GLY A 386 7.37 0.99 -24.41
C GLY A 386 7.17 0.16 -23.13
N LEU A 387 7.18 -1.17 -23.22
CA LEU A 387 7.07 -2.06 -22.05
C LEU A 387 8.44 -2.23 -21.38
N VAL A 388 8.48 -2.79 -20.17
CA VAL A 388 9.76 -3.17 -19.54
C VAL A 388 10.37 -4.35 -20.27
N ASP A 389 11.60 -4.18 -20.75
CA ASP A 389 12.34 -5.22 -21.45
C ASP A 389 12.78 -6.36 -20.51
N PRO A 390 12.87 -7.60 -21.01
CA PRO A 390 13.48 -8.70 -20.26
C PRO A 390 14.94 -8.41 -19.94
N TRP A 391 15.39 -8.78 -18.74
CA TRP A 391 16.78 -8.62 -18.32
C TRP A 391 17.70 -9.72 -18.88
N SER A 392 18.87 -9.32 -19.37
CA SER A 392 20.02 -10.19 -19.57
C SER A 392 21.22 -9.78 -18.71
N TYR A 393 22.01 -10.74 -18.24
CA TYR A 393 23.22 -10.47 -17.45
C TYR A 393 24.36 -9.87 -18.28
N ASP A 394 24.26 -9.89 -19.61
CA ASP A 394 25.21 -9.26 -20.54
C ASP A 394 24.80 -7.84 -20.94
N GLU A 395 23.59 -7.41 -20.56
CA GLU A 395 23.08 -6.08 -20.88
C GLU A 395 23.56 -5.02 -19.88
N VAL A 396 23.56 -3.78 -20.35
CA VAL A 396 23.76 -2.59 -19.52
C VAL A 396 22.40 -1.93 -19.24
N VAL A 397 22.23 -1.43 -18.03
CA VAL A 397 21.05 -0.66 -17.65
C VAL A 397 21.23 0.78 -18.15
N GLU A 398 20.54 1.13 -19.24
CA GLU A 398 20.69 2.47 -19.84
C GLU A 398 20.25 3.62 -18.94
N PRO A 399 19.08 3.57 -18.26
CA PRO A 399 18.63 4.69 -17.43
C PRO A 399 19.54 4.89 -16.23
N SER A 400 19.97 6.11 -15.95
CA SER A 400 20.51 6.47 -14.63
C SER A 400 19.39 6.61 -13.60
N TYR A 401 19.75 6.63 -12.32
CA TYR A 401 18.85 7.05 -11.25
C TYR A 401 19.60 7.85 -10.20
N THR A 402 18.97 8.91 -9.70
CA THR A 402 19.50 9.69 -8.59
C THR A 402 18.39 9.97 -7.61
N PRO A 403 18.60 9.68 -6.31
CA PRO A 403 17.61 9.98 -5.29
C PRO A 403 17.19 11.46 -5.28
N PRO A 404 15.92 11.75 -4.91
CA PRO A 404 15.46 13.10 -4.57
C PRO A 404 16.39 13.80 -3.58
N PRO A 405 16.52 15.14 -3.60
CA PRO A 405 17.46 15.88 -2.75
C PRO A 405 17.48 15.45 -1.28
N GLY A 406 16.31 15.29 -0.65
CA GLY A 406 16.22 14.92 0.76
C GLY A 406 16.59 13.47 1.10
N LEU A 407 16.83 12.64 0.08
CA LEU A 407 17.31 11.25 0.22
C LEU A 407 18.77 11.08 -0.20
N ARG A 408 19.41 12.12 -0.76
CA ARG A 408 20.79 12.06 -1.24
C ARG A 408 21.81 11.94 -0.13
N ASP A 409 21.50 12.35 1.11
CA ASP A 409 22.39 12.17 2.26
C ASP A 409 22.50 10.71 2.73
N GLU A 410 21.58 9.85 2.30
CA GLU A 410 21.52 8.45 2.73
C GLU A 410 21.83 7.47 1.59
N TYR A 411 21.46 7.83 0.35
CA TYR A 411 21.53 6.92 -0.79
C TYR A 411 22.35 7.47 -1.95
N GLY A 412 23.17 6.59 -2.55
CA GLY A 412 23.97 6.87 -3.73
C GLY A 412 23.15 6.82 -5.02
N ALA A 413 23.59 7.57 -6.03
CA ALA A 413 23.02 7.52 -7.36
C ALA A 413 23.63 6.39 -8.21
N ARG A 414 22.86 5.89 -9.18
CA ARG A 414 23.27 4.87 -10.14
C ARG A 414 23.50 5.50 -11.53
N PRO A 415 24.70 5.41 -12.11
CA PRO A 415 24.97 5.92 -13.45
C PRO A 415 24.17 5.23 -14.54
N PRO A 416 24.08 5.85 -15.73
CA PRO A 416 23.56 5.19 -16.91
C PRO A 416 24.58 4.19 -17.47
N LEU A 417 24.09 3.28 -18.31
CA LEU A 417 24.87 2.27 -19.04
C LEU A 417 25.75 1.39 -18.14
N GLN A 418 25.28 1.08 -16.94
CA GLN A 418 25.97 0.17 -16.03
C GLN A 418 25.45 -1.25 -16.21
N GLY A 419 26.35 -2.18 -16.51
CA GLY A 419 26.04 -3.61 -16.54
C GLY A 419 26.18 -4.25 -15.17
N TRP A 420 26.09 -5.58 -15.15
CA TRP A 420 26.46 -6.34 -13.97
C TRP A 420 27.96 -6.18 -13.68
N LEU A 421 28.31 -5.65 -12.51
CA LEU A 421 29.71 -5.38 -12.12
C LEU A 421 30.30 -6.59 -11.38
N GLU A 422 31.47 -7.05 -11.85
CA GLU A 422 32.25 -8.09 -11.17
C GLU A 422 33.09 -7.52 -10.02
N GLU A 423 33.38 -6.22 -10.03
CA GLU A 423 34.01 -5.57 -8.88
C GLU A 423 32.97 -5.41 -7.77
N HIS A 424 33.38 -5.64 -6.53
CA HIS A 424 32.47 -5.64 -5.37
C HIS A 424 32.80 -4.49 -4.45
N SER A 425 31.76 -4.01 -3.76
CA SER A 425 31.98 -3.12 -2.62
C SER A 425 32.87 -3.83 -1.60
N PRO A 426 33.92 -3.19 -1.05
CA PRO A 426 34.72 -3.77 0.03
C PRO A 426 33.90 -3.98 1.32
N PHE A 427 32.66 -3.48 1.34
CA PHE A 427 31.69 -3.61 2.43
C PHE A 427 30.66 -4.72 2.21
N MET A 428 30.74 -5.44 1.08
CA MET A 428 29.96 -6.65 0.88
C MET A 428 30.53 -7.77 1.76
N PRO A 429 29.71 -8.59 2.44
CA PRO A 429 30.18 -9.76 3.14
C PRO A 429 30.96 -10.66 2.18
N GLU A 430 32.16 -11.09 2.57
CA GLU A 430 33.08 -11.84 1.71
C GLU A 430 32.41 -13.00 0.96
N LYS A 431 31.56 -13.78 1.65
CA LYS A 431 30.82 -14.90 1.06
C LYS A 431 29.89 -14.49 -0.10
N LEU A 432 29.24 -13.33 0.00
CA LEU A 432 28.34 -12.81 -1.04
C LEU A 432 29.11 -12.01 -2.09
N ALA A 433 30.20 -11.35 -1.68
CA ALA A 433 31.16 -10.73 -2.58
C ALA A 433 31.65 -11.76 -3.58
N THR A 434 32.05 -12.95 -3.15
CA THR A 434 32.62 -13.99 -4.05
C THR A 434 31.64 -14.62 -5.05
N VAL A 435 30.34 -14.30 -5.02
CA VAL A 435 29.37 -14.87 -5.96
C VAL A 435 29.51 -14.19 -7.32
N SER A 436 29.99 -14.96 -8.31
CA SER A 436 30.19 -14.49 -9.68
C SER A 436 28.87 -14.36 -10.47
N LYS A 437 28.91 -13.59 -11.56
CA LYS A 437 27.85 -13.54 -12.57
C LYS A 437 27.46 -14.93 -13.08
N ASP A 438 28.44 -15.79 -13.34
CA ASP A 438 28.21 -17.17 -13.80
C ASP A 438 27.43 -18.00 -12.76
N THR A 439 27.66 -17.74 -11.47
CA THR A 439 26.95 -18.41 -10.38
C THR A 439 25.48 -17.98 -10.32
N MET A 440 25.19 -16.69 -10.51
CA MET A 440 23.82 -16.18 -10.64
C MET A 440 23.10 -16.78 -11.85
N ILE A 441 23.78 -16.86 -13.00
CA ILE A 441 23.26 -17.52 -14.21
C ILE A 441 23.00 -19.01 -13.95
N PHE A 442 23.91 -19.68 -13.25
CA PHE A 442 23.77 -21.08 -12.86
C PHE A 442 22.53 -21.30 -12.00
N TRP A 443 22.32 -20.49 -10.96
CA TRP A 443 21.12 -20.54 -10.11
C TRP A 443 19.85 -20.32 -10.92
N ARG A 444 19.78 -19.26 -11.74
CA ARG A 444 18.65 -18.97 -12.64
C ARG A 444 18.32 -20.18 -13.52
N ASN A 445 19.34 -20.78 -14.15
CA ASN A 445 19.17 -21.91 -15.06
C ASN A 445 18.66 -23.16 -14.31
N ASN A 446 19.18 -23.42 -13.09
CA ASN A 446 18.72 -24.53 -12.26
C ASN A 446 17.29 -24.34 -11.76
N ILE A 447 16.89 -23.12 -11.37
CA ILE A 447 15.51 -22.83 -10.98
C ILE A 447 14.57 -23.12 -12.16
N ASN A 448 14.87 -22.59 -13.36
CA ASN A 448 14.08 -22.86 -14.56
C ASN A 448 14.03 -24.35 -14.91
N LYS A 449 15.16 -25.06 -14.80
CA LYS A 449 15.23 -26.51 -15.02
C LYS A 449 14.35 -27.26 -14.03
N GLY A 450 14.38 -26.89 -12.74
CA GLY A 450 13.54 -27.50 -11.70
C GLY A 450 12.04 -27.28 -11.95
N ILE A 451 11.65 -26.07 -12.37
CA ILE A 451 10.27 -25.78 -12.80
C ILE A 451 9.86 -26.68 -13.96
N ILE A 452 10.68 -26.78 -15.01
CA ILE A 452 10.38 -27.63 -16.19
C ILE A 452 10.27 -29.09 -15.79
N GLN A 453 11.24 -29.61 -15.03
CA GLN A 453 11.29 -31.02 -14.61
C GLN A 453 10.20 -31.37 -13.58
N GLY A 454 9.71 -30.39 -12.81
CA GLY A 454 8.67 -30.58 -11.79
C GLY A 454 9.21 -31.04 -10.44
N TYR A 455 10.47 -30.77 -10.14
CA TYR A 455 11.04 -30.99 -8.81
C TYR A 455 12.28 -30.14 -8.58
N PHE A 456 12.61 -29.89 -7.32
CA PHE A 456 13.89 -29.33 -6.88
C PHE A 456 14.70 -30.38 -6.13
N TYR A 457 16.01 -30.26 -6.16
CA TYR A 457 16.91 -31.09 -5.36
C TYR A 457 16.95 -30.59 -3.93
N THR A 458 17.07 -31.53 -3.01
CA THR A 458 17.19 -31.28 -1.57
C THR A 458 18.49 -31.86 -1.03
N LYS A 459 18.95 -31.33 0.11
CA LYS A 459 20.06 -31.84 0.90
C LYS A 459 19.62 -32.03 2.34
N LYS A 460 20.02 -33.16 2.93
CA LYS A 460 19.92 -33.41 4.37
C LYS A 460 21.20 -32.98 5.08
N GLU A 461 21.14 -32.82 6.40
CA GLU A 461 22.31 -32.47 7.23
C GLU A 461 23.48 -33.47 7.08
N ASN A 462 23.19 -34.74 6.82
CA ASN A 462 24.19 -35.78 6.59
C ASN A 462 24.81 -35.75 5.17
N GLY A 463 24.38 -34.83 4.31
CA GLY A 463 24.83 -34.69 2.92
C GLY A 463 24.05 -35.48 1.87
N ASP A 464 23.07 -36.30 2.28
CA ASP A 464 22.26 -37.08 1.34
C ASP A 464 21.39 -36.16 0.47
N GLN A 465 21.35 -36.45 -0.84
CA GLN A 465 20.52 -35.72 -1.79
C GLN A 465 19.15 -36.36 -1.97
N GLY A 466 18.11 -35.53 -2.01
CA GLY A 466 16.73 -35.92 -2.25
C GLY A 466 16.09 -35.12 -3.39
N LYS A 467 14.76 -35.23 -3.50
CA LYS A 467 13.94 -34.47 -4.44
C LYS A 467 12.65 -34.02 -3.80
N PHE A 468 12.29 -32.76 -4.02
CA PHE A 468 11.01 -32.19 -3.65
C PHE A 468 10.16 -31.92 -4.90
N ASN A 469 9.01 -32.59 -5.01
CA ASN A 469 8.16 -32.50 -6.20
C ASN A 469 7.33 -31.21 -6.23
N LEU A 470 7.30 -30.57 -7.40
CA LEU A 470 6.45 -29.42 -7.69
C LEU A 470 5.13 -29.89 -8.31
N THR A 471 4.04 -29.66 -7.58
CA THR A 471 2.67 -29.91 -7.99
C THR A 471 2.01 -28.61 -8.46
N GLU A 472 0.85 -28.73 -9.09
CA GLU A 472 0.06 -27.56 -9.51
C GLU A 472 -0.27 -26.63 -8.33
N ASP A 473 -0.52 -27.18 -7.15
CA ASP A 473 -0.92 -26.42 -5.97
C ASP A 473 0.26 -25.79 -5.21
N ASN A 474 1.45 -26.39 -5.27
CA ASN A 474 2.59 -25.96 -4.46
C ASN A 474 3.64 -25.17 -5.26
N ALA A 475 3.64 -25.27 -6.59
CA ALA A 475 4.73 -24.76 -7.43
C ALA A 475 4.92 -23.25 -7.30
N MET A 476 3.83 -22.48 -7.33
CA MET A 476 3.89 -21.03 -7.22
C MET A 476 4.51 -20.60 -5.88
N ASN A 477 4.13 -21.27 -4.80
CA ASN A 477 4.70 -20.99 -3.49
C ASN A 477 6.19 -21.30 -3.47
N TRP A 478 6.57 -22.56 -3.72
CA TRP A 478 7.96 -23.03 -3.60
C TRP A 478 8.93 -22.35 -4.55
N VAL A 479 8.52 -22.03 -5.77
CA VAL A 479 9.36 -21.24 -6.67
C VAL A 479 9.57 -19.84 -6.10
N GLY A 480 8.53 -19.20 -5.57
CA GLY A 480 8.67 -17.90 -4.89
C GLY A 480 9.62 -17.96 -3.71
N ILE A 481 9.54 -19.01 -2.88
CA ILE A 481 10.48 -19.27 -1.76
C ILE A 481 11.93 -19.24 -2.22
N ILE A 482 12.19 -19.95 -3.32
CA ILE A 482 13.55 -20.17 -3.83
C ILE A 482 14.06 -18.93 -4.58
N VAL A 483 13.18 -18.23 -5.30
CA VAL A 483 13.55 -17.05 -6.09
C VAL A 483 13.82 -15.84 -5.19
N GLU A 484 12.92 -15.52 -4.24
CA GLU A 484 13.18 -14.51 -3.20
C GLU A 484 14.39 -14.92 -2.35
N ALA A 485 14.50 -16.22 -2.09
CA ALA A 485 15.47 -16.90 -1.26
C ALA A 485 15.51 -16.38 0.16
N GLU A 486 14.77 -17.10 1.00
CA GLU A 486 14.89 -16.98 2.45
C GLU A 486 16.23 -17.52 2.94
N ALA A 487 16.59 -17.20 4.18
CA ALA A 487 17.75 -17.81 4.81
C ALA A 487 17.63 -19.34 4.74
N HIS A 488 18.70 -20.04 4.32
CA HIS A 488 18.65 -21.47 3.95
C HIS A 488 18.03 -22.37 5.03
N GLN A 489 18.25 -22.04 6.31
CA GLN A 489 17.67 -22.73 7.46
C GLN A 489 16.13 -22.69 7.53
N LEU A 490 15.46 -21.85 6.74
CA LEU A 490 14.01 -21.73 6.65
C LEU A 490 13.41 -22.53 5.48
N GLN A 491 14.24 -23.08 4.60
CA GLN A 491 13.79 -23.77 3.38
C GLN A 491 13.62 -25.29 3.59
N GLU A 492 13.19 -25.69 4.79
CA GLU A 492 12.92 -27.09 5.11
C GLU A 492 11.68 -27.58 4.35
N VAL A 493 11.79 -28.68 3.60
CA VAL A 493 10.71 -29.14 2.72
C VAL A 493 9.53 -29.78 3.46
N SER A 494 9.75 -30.16 4.71
CA SER A 494 8.72 -30.64 5.63
C SER A 494 9.15 -30.33 7.06
N PRO A 495 8.28 -29.76 7.92
CA PRO A 495 8.68 -29.37 9.27
C PRO A 495 9.29 -30.53 10.07
N GLY A 496 10.53 -30.34 10.54
CA GLY A 496 11.28 -31.32 11.33
C GLY A 496 11.87 -32.50 10.54
N SER A 497 11.88 -32.46 9.21
CA SER A 497 12.53 -33.48 8.38
C SER A 497 14.06 -33.33 8.28
N ASN A 498 14.63 -32.20 8.68
CA ASN A 498 16.03 -31.81 8.49
C ASN A 498 16.49 -32.00 7.03
N GLU A 499 15.58 -31.74 6.09
CA GLU A 499 15.80 -31.83 4.64
C GLU A 499 15.46 -30.48 4.01
N PHE A 500 16.43 -29.88 3.33
CA PHE A 500 16.37 -28.50 2.88
C PHE A 500 16.53 -28.46 1.36
N ILE A 501 15.98 -27.42 0.74
CA ILE A 501 16.31 -27.12 -0.66
C ILE A 501 17.82 -26.92 -0.81
N ASP A 502 18.40 -27.48 -1.89
CA ASP A 502 19.84 -27.41 -2.14
C ASP A 502 20.27 -25.97 -2.50
N SER A 503 20.72 -25.24 -1.48
CA SER A 503 21.18 -23.85 -1.59
C SER A 503 22.30 -23.64 -2.61
N ASP A 504 23.15 -24.64 -2.83
CA ASP A 504 24.27 -24.50 -3.75
C ASP A 504 23.78 -24.46 -5.20
N LEU A 505 22.65 -25.14 -5.48
CA LEU A 505 22.03 -25.19 -6.80
C LEU A 505 21.13 -23.99 -7.09
N TYR A 506 20.51 -23.38 -6.08
CA TYR A 506 19.45 -22.39 -6.28
C TYR A 506 19.75 -21.00 -5.68
N GLY A 507 20.65 -20.91 -4.71
CA GLY A 507 21.21 -19.65 -4.21
C GLY A 507 20.24 -18.65 -3.59
N THR A 508 20.56 -17.35 -3.75
CA THR A 508 19.72 -16.22 -3.32
C THR A 508 19.52 -15.18 -4.41
N LEU A 509 18.92 -15.63 -5.52
CA LEU A 509 18.90 -14.91 -6.79
C LEU A 509 18.34 -13.48 -6.66
N HIS A 510 17.09 -13.33 -6.22
CA HIS A 510 16.42 -12.03 -6.13
C HIS A 510 17.18 -11.03 -5.24
N ASN A 511 17.48 -11.43 -4.00
CA ASN A 511 18.11 -10.54 -3.01
C ASN A 511 19.51 -10.13 -3.46
N LEU A 512 20.32 -11.08 -3.92
CA LEU A 512 21.67 -10.76 -4.40
C LEU A 512 21.65 -9.84 -5.63
N GLY A 513 20.64 -9.94 -6.48
CA GLY A 513 20.44 -8.96 -7.56
C GLY A 513 20.20 -7.55 -7.04
N HIS A 514 19.35 -7.39 -6.01
CA HIS A 514 19.15 -6.11 -5.33
C HIS A 514 20.46 -5.56 -4.75
N ASP A 515 21.26 -6.40 -4.10
CA ASP A 515 22.53 -5.99 -3.51
C ASP A 515 23.53 -5.55 -4.58
N LYS A 516 23.69 -6.33 -5.65
CA LYS A 516 24.62 -5.99 -6.73
C LYS A 516 24.25 -4.69 -7.43
N PHE A 517 22.95 -4.43 -7.65
CA PHE A 517 22.52 -3.11 -8.17
C PHE A 517 22.67 -1.99 -7.14
N GLY A 518 22.45 -2.28 -5.86
CA GLY A 518 22.70 -1.33 -4.76
C GLY A 518 24.17 -0.92 -4.66
N GLU A 519 25.09 -1.84 -4.90
CA GLU A 519 26.54 -1.59 -4.86
C GLU A 519 27.05 -0.73 -6.02
N ILE A 520 26.34 -0.64 -7.14
CA ILE A 520 26.75 0.25 -8.25
C ILE A 520 26.85 1.70 -7.77
N GLY A 521 25.97 2.10 -6.85
CA GLY A 521 26.01 3.44 -6.24
C GLY A 521 27.32 3.72 -5.52
N TYR A 522 27.94 2.69 -4.93
CA TYR A 522 29.23 2.79 -4.25
C TYR A 522 30.37 3.15 -5.21
N GLN A 523 30.42 2.51 -6.36
CA GLN A 523 31.58 2.58 -7.27
C GLN A 523 31.67 3.91 -7.99
N THR A 524 30.55 4.65 -8.07
CA THR A 524 30.49 5.88 -8.86
C THR A 524 30.62 7.14 -8.02
N TYR A 525 30.20 7.10 -6.76
CA TYR A 525 30.24 8.24 -5.86
C TYR A 525 31.26 7.98 -4.76
N MET A 526 32.48 8.50 -4.94
CA MET A 526 33.58 8.32 -3.98
C MET A 526 33.44 9.20 -2.72
N SER A 527 32.36 9.97 -2.62
CA SER A 527 31.97 10.67 -1.41
C SER A 527 31.98 9.70 -0.21
N ASN A 528 32.75 10.06 0.82
CA ASN A 528 32.82 9.32 2.08
C ASN A 528 31.48 9.27 2.84
N LYS A 529 30.35 9.67 2.27
CA LYS A 529 29.05 9.73 2.95
C LYS A 529 28.08 8.63 2.49
N ASN A 530 27.97 8.34 1.20
CA ASN A 530 26.84 7.55 0.65
C ASN A 530 27.34 6.33 -0.13
N ARG A 531 27.18 5.13 0.44
CA ARG A 531 27.84 3.92 -0.08
C ARG A 531 26.92 2.89 -0.74
N TRP A 532 25.60 3.03 -0.63
CA TRP A 532 24.64 2.10 -1.24
C TRP A 532 23.58 2.87 -2.00
N GLY A 533 23.23 2.40 -3.20
CA GLY A 533 22.08 2.88 -3.96
C GLY A 533 20.76 2.39 -3.37
N VAL A 534 19.66 3.00 -3.80
CA VAL A 534 18.31 2.70 -3.27
C VAL A 534 17.87 1.25 -3.44
N MET A 535 18.43 0.52 -4.40
CA MET A 535 18.10 -0.89 -4.66
C MET A 535 18.40 -1.81 -3.46
N GLY A 536 19.30 -1.43 -2.56
CA GLY A 536 19.59 -2.18 -1.34
C GLY A 536 18.49 -2.11 -0.27
N PHE A 537 17.49 -1.23 -0.39
CA PHE A 537 16.55 -0.94 0.69
C PHE A 537 15.10 -0.99 0.22
N THR A 538 14.28 -1.82 0.87
CA THR A 538 12.86 -1.99 0.51
C THR A 538 12.04 -0.70 0.67
N SER A 539 12.48 0.27 1.47
CA SER A 539 11.83 1.57 1.62
C SER A 539 11.95 2.50 0.41
N VAL A 540 12.92 2.27 -0.48
CA VAL A 540 13.25 3.18 -1.59
C VAL A 540 13.59 2.49 -2.92
N ALA A 541 13.74 1.17 -2.97
CA ALA A 541 14.16 0.43 -4.16
C ALA A 541 13.25 0.65 -5.38
N VAL A 542 11.93 0.74 -5.16
CA VAL A 542 10.89 0.94 -6.18
C VAL A 542 11.15 2.18 -7.07
N ARG A 543 11.86 3.17 -6.52
CA ARG A 543 12.18 4.45 -7.17
C ARG A 543 13.10 4.30 -8.38
N ASP A 544 14.02 3.33 -8.33
CA ASP A 544 14.99 3.11 -9.40
C ASP A 544 14.35 2.36 -10.59
N PRO A 545 14.50 2.85 -11.84
CA PRO A 545 14.10 2.10 -13.04
C PRO A 545 14.60 0.65 -13.08
N VAL A 546 15.77 0.34 -12.52
CA VAL A 546 16.36 -1.01 -12.52
C VAL A 546 15.56 -2.00 -11.66
N PHE A 547 14.82 -1.54 -10.65
CA PHE A 547 13.90 -2.37 -9.88
C PHE A 547 12.93 -3.09 -10.82
N TRP A 548 12.37 -2.37 -11.78
CA TRP A 548 11.37 -2.88 -12.72
C TRP A 548 11.95 -3.89 -13.69
N ILE A 549 13.17 -3.65 -14.15
CA ILE A 549 13.92 -4.54 -15.05
C ILE A 549 14.27 -5.83 -14.30
N TRP A 550 14.75 -5.72 -13.07
CA TRP A 550 15.05 -6.85 -12.22
C TRP A 550 13.79 -7.66 -11.88
N HIS A 551 12.70 -7.01 -11.47
CA HIS A 551 11.44 -7.70 -11.18
C HIS A 551 10.75 -8.27 -12.42
N ARG A 552 11.05 -7.76 -13.62
CA ARG A 552 10.68 -8.41 -14.88
C ARG A 552 11.39 -9.75 -15.07
N HIS A 553 12.65 -9.86 -14.66
CA HIS A 553 13.38 -11.13 -14.60
C HIS A 553 12.73 -12.12 -13.62
N ILE A 554 12.35 -11.63 -12.44
CA ILE A 554 11.71 -12.44 -11.39
C ILE A 554 10.32 -12.95 -11.83
N ASP A 555 9.52 -12.09 -12.47
CA ASP A 555 8.20 -12.47 -13.00
C ASP A 555 8.29 -13.58 -14.06
N ASP A 556 9.41 -13.73 -14.79
CA ASP A 556 9.56 -14.81 -15.77
C ASP A 556 9.55 -16.22 -15.16
N PHE A 557 9.92 -16.37 -13.89
CA PHE A 557 9.74 -17.64 -13.16
C PHE A 557 8.26 -17.93 -12.93
N ARG A 558 7.47 -16.93 -12.52
CA ARG A 558 6.00 -17.03 -12.43
C ARG A 558 5.42 -17.42 -13.78
N GLN A 559 5.84 -16.76 -14.86
CA GLN A 559 5.35 -17.07 -16.20
C GLN A 559 5.71 -18.49 -16.65
N SER A 560 6.84 -19.03 -16.22
CA SER A 560 7.24 -20.41 -16.50
C SER A 560 6.31 -21.43 -15.83
N ILE A 561 5.83 -21.14 -14.61
CA ILE A 561 4.83 -21.94 -13.90
C ILE A 561 3.47 -21.84 -14.59
N VAL A 562 3.03 -20.61 -14.91
CA VAL A 562 1.77 -20.33 -15.62
C VAL A 562 1.71 -21.11 -16.95
N LYS A 563 2.82 -21.19 -17.70
CA LYS A 563 2.91 -21.94 -18.96
C LYS A 563 2.90 -23.45 -18.76
N LYS A 564 3.42 -23.94 -17.62
CA LYS A 564 3.50 -25.37 -17.31
C LYS A 564 2.14 -25.94 -16.90
N TYR A 565 1.43 -25.25 -16.00
CA TYR A 565 0.13 -25.70 -15.50
C TYR A 565 -1.00 -25.02 -16.24
N LYS A 566 -1.96 -25.81 -16.74
CA LYS A 566 -3.08 -25.25 -17.48
C LYS A 566 -4.26 -24.98 -16.57
N GLN A 567 -5.02 -23.98 -16.95
CA GLN A 567 -6.33 -23.74 -16.38
C GLN A 567 -7.31 -24.79 -16.91
N HIS A 568 -7.57 -25.83 -16.12
CA HIS A 568 -8.28 -27.00 -16.63
C HIS A 568 -9.81 -26.86 -16.72
N ALA A 569 -10.45 -25.91 -16.01
CA ALA A 569 -11.90 -25.72 -16.14
C ALA A 569 -12.42 -24.40 -15.56
N LEU A 570 -12.43 -23.32 -16.35
CA LEU A 570 -13.17 -22.10 -15.97
C LEU A 570 -14.67 -22.38 -15.77
N LYS A 571 -15.22 -23.39 -16.46
CA LYS A 571 -16.62 -23.79 -16.32
C LYS A 571 -16.93 -24.40 -14.94
N GLU A 572 -15.98 -25.12 -14.34
CA GLU A 572 -16.17 -25.76 -13.03
C GLU A 572 -16.13 -24.78 -11.86
N SER A 573 -15.53 -23.60 -12.06
CA SER A 573 -15.58 -22.52 -11.06
C SER A 573 -16.87 -21.72 -11.09
N ALA A 574 -17.75 -21.92 -12.08
CA ALA A 574 -18.99 -21.18 -12.18
C ALA A 574 -19.90 -21.45 -10.95
N PRO A 575 -20.48 -20.42 -10.32
CA PRO A 575 -21.57 -20.62 -9.39
C PRO A 575 -22.77 -21.27 -10.12
N PRO A 576 -23.31 -22.40 -9.63
CA PRO A 576 -24.44 -23.05 -10.27
C PRO A 576 -25.64 -22.10 -10.38
N HIS A 577 -26.28 -22.08 -11.56
CA HIS A 577 -27.51 -21.33 -11.82
C HIS A 577 -27.41 -19.80 -11.69
N VAL A 578 -26.20 -19.24 -11.74
CA VAL A 578 -25.98 -17.79 -11.65
C VAL A 578 -25.21 -17.32 -12.90
N LYS A 579 -25.73 -16.30 -13.56
CA LYS A 579 -25.12 -15.66 -14.74
C LYS A 579 -24.66 -14.25 -14.43
N LEU A 580 -23.50 -13.88 -14.95
CA LEU A 580 -23.03 -12.51 -14.98
C LEU A 580 -23.59 -11.83 -16.25
N THR A 581 -24.52 -10.90 -16.11
CA THR A 581 -25.20 -10.26 -17.25
C THR A 581 -24.56 -8.94 -17.67
N GLY A 582 -23.80 -8.29 -16.77
CA GLY A 582 -23.05 -7.08 -17.11
C GLY A 582 -22.01 -6.70 -16.05
N VAL A 583 -20.95 -6.02 -16.50
CA VAL A 583 -19.96 -5.38 -15.63
C VAL A 583 -19.57 -4.05 -16.25
N GLN A 584 -19.56 -2.98 -15.46
CA GLN A 584 -19.18 -1.64 -15.90
C GLN A 584 -18.40 -0.93 -14.79
N ILE A 585 -17.46 -0.08 -15.19
CA ILE A 585 -16.85 0.94 -14.35
C ILE A 585 -17.46 2.28 -14.72
N LEU A 586 -17.88 3.06 -13.73
CA LEU A 586 -18.49 4.37 -13.94
C LEU A 586 -17.94 5.36 -12.91
N PRO A 587 -17.86 6.67 -13.25
CA PRO A 587 -17.66 7.70 -12.25
C PRO A 587 -18.73 7.61 -11.14
N GLN A 588 -18.35 7.94 -9.90
CA GLN A 588 -19.30 8.04 -8.81
C GLN A 588 -20.19 9.29 -8.95
N ASP A 589 -19.60 10.41 -9.36
CA ASP A 589 -20.32 11.65 -9.64
C ASP A 589 -21.13 11.51 -10.94
N GLU A 590 -22.45 11.62 -10.81
CA GLU A 590 -23.38 11.56 -11.93
C GLU A 590 -23.25 12.75 -12.88
N ASN A 591 -22.59 13.84 -12.44
CA ASN A 591 -22.30 15.02 -13.25
C ASN A 591 -20.88 15.02 -13.83
N SER A 592 -20.14 13.90 -13.75
CA SER A 592 -18.79 13.83 -14.29
C SER A 592 -18.77 14.24 -15.77
N THR A 593 -17.83 15.11 -16.12
CA THR A 593 -17.60 15.57 -17.50
C THR A 593 -16.68 14.66 -18.29
N THR A 594 -16.22 13.56 -17.69
CA THR A 594 -15.44 12.54 -18.39
C THR A 594 -16.30 11.92 -19.49
N PRO A 595 -15.81 11.80 -20.75
CA PRO A 595 -16.59 11.25 -21.83
C PRO A 595 -17.22 9.90 -21.48
N ASP A 596 -18.49 9.71 -21.90
CA ASP A 596 -19.34 8.58 -21.52
C ASP A 596 -18.61 7.23 -21.64
N GLY A 597 -18.59 6.48 -20.54
CA GLY A 597 -17.96 5.16 -20.44
C GLY A 597 -16.46 5.18 -20.10
N GLY A 598 -15.89 6.33 -19.68
CA GLY A 598 -14.52 6.42 -19.21
C GLY A 598 -14.35 6.85 -17.75
N ILE A 599 -13.10 6.83 -17.28
CA ILE A 599 -12.65 7.34 -15.97
C ILE A 599 -11.51 8.33 -16.19
N ALA A 600 -11.56 9.46 -15.49
CA ALA A 600 -10.52 10.47 -15.49
C ALA A 600 -9.46 10.22 -14.42
N THR A 601 -8.22 10.49 -14.78
CA THR A 601 -7.08 10.62 -13.88
C THR A 601 -6.57 12.04 -13.86
N TYR A 602 -5.81 12.36 -12.82
CA TYR A 602 -5.25 13.67 -12.59
C TYR A 602 -3.78 13.53 -12.20
N LEU A 603 -2.94 14.34 -12.81
CA LEU A 603 -1.60 14.61 -12.30
C LEU A 603 -1.69 15.88 -11.46
N THR A 604 -1.57 15.73 -10.14
CA THR A 604 -1.71 16.81 -9.15
C THR A 604 -0.35 17.25 -8.61
N ALA A 605 -0.32 18.26 -7.75
CA ALA A 605 0.94 18.73 -7.16
C ALA A 605 1.69 17.60 -6.41
N PRO A 606 3.03 17.52 -6.52
CA PRO A 606 3.83 16.60 -5.71
C PRO A 606 3.72 16.92 -4.22
N GLN A 607 3.84 15.90 -3.37
CA GLN A 607 4.09 16.07 -1.94
C GLN A 607 5.59 16.20 -1.69
N LEU A 608 6.15 17.39 -1.95
CA LEU A 608 7.58 17.69 -1.77
C LEU A 608 8.10 17.33 -0.36
N GLY A 609 7.27 17.49 0.66
CA GLY A 609 7.59 17.13 2.05
C GLY A 609 7.77 15.63 2.30
N LEU A 610 7.47 14.79 1.31
CA LEU A 610 7.60 13.33 1.32
C LEU A 610 8.53 12.82 0.21
N HIS A 611 9.37 13.70 -0.35
CA HIS A 611 10.33 13.39 -1.42
C HIS A 611 9.68 12.87 -2.70
N GLU A 612 8.49 13.37 -3.01
CA GLU A 612 7.91 13.28 -4.36
C GLU A 612 8.46 14.45 -5.18
N VAL A 613 9.14 14.19 -6.30
CA VAL A 613 9.76 15.26 -7.13
C VAL A 613 8.93 15.61 -8.37
N ASN A 614 7.91 14.80 -8.67
CA ASN A 614 7.03 14.99 -9.82
C ASN A 614 5.57 14.81 -9.42
N ALA A 615 4.66 15.30 -10.26
CA ALA A 615 3.23 15.34 -10.02
C ALA A 615 2.67 14.07 -9.36
N LYS A 616 1.75 14.16 -8.41
CA LYS A 616 1.14 12.97 -7.80
C LYS A 616 -0.06 12.50 -8.62
N LEU A 617 -0.07 11.23 -9.03
CA LEU A 617 -1.19 10.61 -9.72
C LEU A 617 -2.41 10.49 -8.79
N ASN A 618 -3.59 10.78 -9.32
CA ASN A 618 -4.87 10.55 -8.67
C ASN A 618 -5.94 10.20 -9.73
N HIS A 619 -7.15 9.85 -9.30
CA HIS A 619 -8.26 9.56 -10.20
C HIS A 619 -9.59 10.07 -9.64
N GLU A 620 -10.57 10.25 -10.53
CA GLU A 620 -11.94 10.50 -10.08
C GLU A 620 -12.47 9.24 -9.37
N PRO A 621 -13.23 9.38 -8.26
CA PRO A 621 -13.81 8.23 -7.60
C PRO A 621 -14.70 7.44 -8.57
N TYR A 622 -14.51 6.12 -8.62
CA TYR A 622 -15.24 5.23 -9.53
C TYR A 622 -16.03 4.17 -8.76
N LYS A 623 -17.02 3.57 -9.42
CA LYS A 623 -17.80 2.45 -8.91
C LYS A 623 -17.91 1.34 -9.95
N TRP A 624 -17.86 0.10 -9.47
CA TRP A 624 -18.22 -1.08 -10.22
C TRP A 624 -19.73 -1.27 -10.19
N VAL A 625 -20.33 -1.55 -11.35
CA VAL A 625 -21.73 -1.96 -11.49
C VAL A 625 -21.75 -3.36 -12.07
N VAL A 626 -22.08 -4.34 -11.23
CA VAL A 626 -22.07 -5.78 -11.55
C VAL A 626 -23.50 -6.30 -11.56
N LYS A 627 -23.98 -6.72 -12.74
CA LYS A 627 -25.35 -7.23 -12.93
C LYS A 627 -25.33 -8.75 -12.99
N VAL A 628 -26.16 -9.38 -12.17
CA VAL A 628 -26.22 -10.84 -11.99
C VAL A 628 -27.66 -11.32 -12.09
N GLU A 629 -27.88 -12.51 -12.64
CA GLU A 629 -29.19 -13.14 -12.79
C GLU A 629 -29.16 -14.62 -12.38
N ALA A 630 -30.17 -15.07 -11.64
CA ALA A 630 -30.43 -16.48 -11.38
C ALA A 630 -31.21 -17.13 -12.53
N THR A 631 -30.82 -18.35 -12.88
CA THR A 631 -31.52 -19.16 -13.90
C THR A 631 -32.56 -20.10 -13.31
N VAL A 632 -32.69 -20.13 -11.98
CA VAL A 632 -33.69 -20.93 -11.26
C VAL A 632 -34.94 -20.10 -10.95
N ASP A 633 -36.02 -20.78 -10.55
CA ASP A 633 -37.25 -20.13 -10.13
C ASP A 633 -37.07 -19.35 -8.81
N GLU A 634 -37.92 -18.34 -8.58
CA GLU A 634 -37.81 -17.43 -7.43
C GLU A 634 -37.77 -18.16 -6.07
N ASN A 635 -38.48 -19.28 -5.97
CA ASN A 635 -38.56 -20.09 -4.75
C ASN A 635 -37.24 -20.81 -4.41
N GLU A 636 -36.33 -20.98 -5.38
CA GLU A 636 -35.05 -21.66 -5.23
C GLU A 636 -33.88 -20.70 -4.98
N ILE A 637 -34.08 -19.39 -5.17
CA ILE A 637 -33.02 -18.38 -5.01
C ILE A 637 -32.42 -18.38 -3.60
N LYS A 638 -33.28 -18.60 -2.59
CA LYS A 638 -32.85 -18.71 -1.18
C LYS A 638 -31.87 -19.87 -0.91
N ASN A 639 -31.80 -20.86 -1.81
CA ASN A 639 -30.90 -22.00 -1.71
C ASN A 639 -29.58 -21.79 -2.45
N LEU A 640 -29.43 -20.68 -3.20
CA LEU A 640 -28.19 -20.36 -3.89
C LEU A 640 -27.10 -20.03 -2.87
N LYS A 641 -25.91 -20.59 -3.10
CA LYS A 641 -24.75 -20.32 -2.26
C LYS A 641 -24.17 -18.94 -2.61
N PRO A 642 -23.50 -18.28 -1.65
CA PRO A 642 -22.67 -17.12 -1.94
C PRO A 642 -21.63 -17.45 -3.03
N PHE A 643 -21.25 -16.42 -3.78
CA PHE A 643 -20.24 -16.52 -4.84
C PHE A 643 -19.31 -15.31 -4.77
N THR A 644 -18.09 -15.46 -5.27
CA THR A 644 -17.09 -14.40 -5.29
C THR A 644 -17.08 -13.72 -6.66
N VAL A 645 -17.14 -12.39 -6.68
CA VAL A 645 -16.91 -11.56 -7.87
C VAL A 645 -15.42 -11.22 -7.91
N ARG A 646 -14.77 -11.38 -9.05
CA ARG A 646 -13.36 -11.03 -9.26
C ARG A 646 -13.25 -10.11 -10.48
N ILE A 647 -12.63 -8.95 -10.31
CA ILE A 647 -12.56 -7.90 -11.34
C ILE A 647 -11.09 -7.58 -11.65
N PHE A 648 -10.78 -7.59 -12.94
CA PHE A 648 -9.47 -7.22 -13.47
C PHE A 648 -9.63 -6.20 -14.60
N ILE A 649 -8.59 -5.41 -14.85
CA ILE A 649 -8.48 -4.58 -16.05
C ILE A 649 -7.18 -4.87 -16.81
N ALA A 650 -7.16 -4.65 -18.11
CA ALA A 650 -5.94 -4.69 -18.91
C ALA A 650 -6.02 -3.66 -20.05
N PRO A 651 -4.88 -3.11 -20.51
CA PRO A 651 -4.85 -2.33 -21.75
C PRO A 651 -5.40 -3.19 -22.89
N LYS A 652 -6.34 -2.66 -23.69
CA LYS A 652 -7.04 -3.43 -24.72
C LYS A 652 -6.08 -4.07 -25.73
N GLN A 653 -5.02 -3.35 -26.10
CA GLN A 653 -3.98 -3.84 -27.01
C GLN A 653 -3.19 -5.05 -26.45
N LEU A 654 -3.17 -5.22 -25.13
CA LEU A 654 -2.47 -6.31 -24.44
C LEU A 654 -3.40 -7.37 -23.85
N MET A 655 -4.69 -7.37 -24.20
CA MET A 655 -5.69 -8.28 -23.61
C MET A 655 -5.40 -9.79 -23.85
N HIS A 656 -4.49 -10.11 -24.76
CA HIS A 656 -4.06 -11.46 -25.10
C HIS A 656 -2.95 -11.98 -24.15
N GLU A 657 -2.30 -11.11 -23.39
CA GLU A 657 -1.26 -11.48 -22.42
C GLU A 657 -1.84 -11.53 -20.99
N GLN A 658 -2.03 -12.73 -20.44
CA GLN A 658 -2.65 -12.92 -19.12
C GLN A 658 -1.96 -12.16 -17.98
N ARG A 659 -0.63 -12.03 -18.02
CA ARG A 659 0.16 -11.28 -17.03
C ARG A 659 -0.12 -9.77 -17.01
N ARG A 660 -0.87 -9.24 -17.98
CA ARG A 660 -1.20 -7.81 -18.09
C ARG A 660 -2.51 -7.45 -17.38
N TYR A 661 -3.25 -8.45 -16.91
CA TYR A 661 -4.46 -8.22 -16.13
C TYR A 661 -4.11 -7.79 -14.72
N ILE A 662 -4.52 -6.57 -14.40
CA ILE A 662 -4.37 -5.91 -13.11
C ILE A 662 -5.59 -6.26 -12.26
N GLU A 663 -5.39 -6.85 -11.09
CA GLU A 663 -6.46 -7.10 -10.13
C GLU A 663 -6.96 -5.77 -9.58
N MET A 664 -8.27 -5.54 -9.68
CA MET A 664 -8.93 -4.34 -9.19
C MET A 664 -9.75 -4.61 -7.93
N ASP A 665 -10.36 -5.79 -7.84
CA ASP A 665 -11.20 -6.14 -6.70
C ASP A 665 -11.53 -7.65 -6.65
N LYS A 666 -11.82 -8.13 -5.44
CA LYS A 666 -12.56 -9.37 -5.20
C LYS A 666 -13.47 -9.24 -3.98
N PHE A 667 -14.70 -9.72 -4.10
CA PHE A 667 -15.70 -9.59 -3.03
C PHE A 667 -16.80 -10.64 -3.11
N LEU A 668 -17.40 -10.94 -1.96
CA LEU A 668 -18.45 -11.92 -1.80
C LEU A 668 -19.82 -11.29 -2.09
N CYS A 669 -20.63 -12.01 -2.85
CA CYS A 669 -22.01 -11.63 -3.16
C CYS A 669 -22.98 -12.75 -2.79
N THR A 670 -24.22 -12.37 -2.47
CA THR A 670 -25.34 -13.31 -2.29
C THR A 670 -26.54 -12.77 -3.02
N LEU A 671 -27.18 -13.63 -3.81
CA LEU A 671 -28.36 -13.27 -4.57
C LEU A 671 -29.63 -13.52 -3.74
N THR A 672 -30.52 -12.53 -3.68
CA THR A 672 -31.79 -12.61 -2.92
C THR A 672 -33.04 -12.48 -3.80
N THR A 673 -32.85 -12.08 -5.06
CA THR A 673 -33.88 -11.84 -6.07
C THR A 673 -33.43 -12.41 -7.42
N LYS A 674 -34.34 -12.59 -8.38
CA LYS A 674 -34.00 -13.23 -9.67
C LYS A 674 -32.92 -12.47 -10.44
N SER A 675 -32.90 -11.15 -10.33
CA SER A 675 -31.81 -10.30 -10.82
C SER A 675 -31.39 -9.32 -9.74
N ALA A 676 -30.10 -9.01 -9.68
CA ALA A 676 -29.53 -8.00 -8.79
C ALA A 676 -28.43 -7.21 -9.51
N THR A 677 -28.28 -5.95 -9.09
CA THR A 677 -27.14 -5.10 -9.46
C THR A 677 -26.36 -4.79 -8.20
N PHE A 678 -25.12 -5.26 -8.14
CA PHE A 678 -24.18 -4.94 -7.07
C PHE A 678 -23.39 -3.70 -7.48
N VAL A 679 -23.43 -2.68 -6.63
CA VAL A 679 -22.60 -1.49 -6.76
C VAL A 679 -21.49 -1.58 -5.73
N ARG A 680 -20.24 -1.38 -6.16
CA ARG A 680 -19.08 -1.41 -5.28
C ARG A 680 -18.16 -0.24 -5.56
N LEU A 681 -17.85 0.54 -4.53
CA LEU A 681 -17.04 1.74 -4.63
C LEU A 681 -15.55 1.39 -4.70
N ASP A 682 -14.76 2.26 -5.32
CA ASP A 682 -13.30 2.18 -5.37
C ASP A 682 -12.64 2.00 -3.99
N VAL A 683 -13.12 2.73 -2.98
CA VAL A 683 -12.62 2.66 -1.59
C VAL A 683 -12.92 1.31 -0.90
N GLU A 684 -13.88 0.56 -1.43
CA GLU A 684 -14.22 -0.78 -0.93
C GLU A 684 -13.27 -1.86 -1.47
N SER A 685 -12.43 -1.53 -2.46
CA SER A 685 -11.51 -2.48 -3.12
C SER A 685 -10.72 -3.35 -2.13
N SER A 686 -10.65 -4.64 -2.43
CA SER A 686 -9.81 -5.61 -1.71
C SER A 686 -8.30 -5.40 -1.91
N VAL A 687 -7.92 -4.59 -2.91
CA VAL A 687 -6.53 -4.30 -3.31
C VAL A 687 -6.04 -3.01 -2.67
N ALA A 688 -6.89 -1.98 -2.68
CA ALA A 688 -6.54 -0.66 -2.19
C ALA A 688 -6.29 -0.64 -0.67
N ARG A 689 -5.36 0.20 -0.24
CA ARG A 689 -5.02 0.45 1.16
C ARG A 689 -6.25 0.92 1.92
N LYS A 690 -6.59 0.22 2.99
CA LYS A 690 -7.65 0.66 3.91
C LYS A 690 -7.06 1.75 4.80
N VAL A 691 -7.54 2.99 4.66
CA VAL A 691 -7.12 4.10 5.54
C VAL A 691 -7.66 3.80 6.94
N PRO A 692 -6.81 3.49 7.93
CA PRO A 692 -7.30 3.15 9.26
C PRO A 692 -7.84 4.40 9.95
N ASP A 693 -8.98 4.28 10.64
CA ASP A 693 -9.40 5.33 11.59
C ASP A 693 -8.32 5.43 12.69
N PRO A 694 -7.72 6.62 12.93
CA PRO A 694 -6.71 6.79 13.98
C PRO A 694 -7.20 6.40 15.39
N SER A 695 -8.52 6.38 15.61
CA SER A 695 -9.16 6.06 16.88
C SER A 695 -9.43 4.56 17.10
N GLU A 696 -9.29 3.71 16.08
CA GLU A 696 -9.56 2.28 16.18
C GLU A 696 -8.28 1.44 16.39
N TYR A 697 -8.46 0.23 16.91
CA TYR A 697 -7.41 -0.75 17.13
C TYR A 697 -6.74 -1.11 15.81
N GLN A 698 -5.42 -0.90 15.71
CA GLN A 698 -4.66 -1.13 14.49
C GLN A 698 -3.92 -2.46 14.59
N ASP A 699 -4.37 -3.44 13.82
CA ASP A 699 -3.47 -4.53 13.43
C ASP A 699 -2.35 -3.88 12.59
N PRO A 700 -1.07 -4.04 12.95
CA PRO A 700 0.03 -3.42 12.20
C PRO A 700 0.03 -3.76 10.69
N ARG A 701 -0.56 -4.91 10.33
CA ARG A 701 -0.70 -5.35 8.92
C ARG A 701 -1.65 -4.47 8.10
N CYS A 702 -2.53 -3.69 8.74
CA CYS A 702 -3.44 -2.75 8.07
C CYS A 702 -2.70 -1.63 7.31
N LEU A 703 -1.44 -1.36 7.63
CA LEU A 703 -0.63 -0.36 6.94
C LEU A 703 -0.17 -0.82 5.54
N CYS A 704 -0.15 -2.13 5.30
CA CYS A 704 0.10 -2.69 3.98
C CYS A 704 -1.16 -2.53 3.11
N GLY A 705 -0.99 -2.00 1.89
CA GLY A 705 -2.00 -2.02 0.83
C GLY A 705 -1.63 -1.11 -0.34
N TRP A 706 -2.14 -1.44 -1.53
CA TRP A 706 -1.87 -0.67 -2.75
C TRP A 706 -2.41 0.76 -2.61
N PRO A 707 -1.68 1.81 -3.03
CA PRO A 707 -2.17 3.18 -2.88
C PRO A 707 -3.50 3.42 -3.61
N GLN A 708 -4.47 4.03 -2.92
CA GLN A 708 -5.78 4.33 -3.50
C GLN A 708 -5.63 5.18 -4.76
N ASN A 709 -4.80 6.22 -4.72
CA ASN A 709 -4.56 7.15 -5.81
C ASN A 709 -3.96 6.50 -7.07
N MET A 710 -3.41 5.29 -6.95
CA MET A 710 -2.77 4.53 -8.03
C MET A 710 -3.57 3.29 -8.45
N MET A 711 -4.86 3.21 -8.08
CA MET A 711 -5.72 2.09 -8.47
C MET A 711 -5.93 2.05 -9.99
N ILE A 712 -6.05 3.21 -10.64
CA ILE A 712 -6.26 3.38 -12.08
C ILE A 712 -4.98 3.95 -12.72
N PRO A 713 -4.49 3.36 -13.84
CA PRO A 713 -3.32 3.90 -14.54
C PRO A 713 -3.52 5.30 -15.09
N ASN A 714 -2.47 6.10 -15.28
CA ASN A 714 -2.57 7.51 -15.73
C ASN A 714 -3.37 7.72 -17.03
N GLY A 715 -3.29 6.82 -18.02
CA GLY A 715 -4.02 6.99 -19.28
C GLY A 715 -3.53 8.17 -20.14
N THR A 716 -4.31 8.54 -21.16
CA THR A 716 -3.94 9.57 -22.14
C THR A 716 -5.01 10.65 -22.25
N GLU A 717 -4.66 11.84 -22.75
CA GLU A 717 -5.63 12.93 -22.91
C GLU A 717 -6.77 12.58 -23.88
N LEU A 718 -6.48 11.80 -24.92
CA LEU A 718 -7.46 11.29 -25.88
C LEU A 718 -8.24 10.07 -25.38
N GLY A 719 -7.88 9.54 -24.22
CA GLY A 719 -8.40 8.30 -23.67
C GLY A 719 -7.73 7.06 -24.26
N ILE A 720 -7.16 6.22 -23.40
CA ILE A 720 -6.62 4.91 -23.79
C ILE A 720 -7.63 3.79 -23.52
N ASP A 721 -7.77 2.86 -24.45
CA ASP A 721 -8.72 1.75 -24.34
C ASP A 721 -8.26 0.67 -23.36
N TYR A 722 -9.14 0.30 -22.44
CA TYR A 722 -8.98 -0.80 -21.51
C TYR A 722 -10.14 -1.78 -21.62
N VAL A 723 -9.88 -3.03 -21.23
CA VAL A 723 -10.91 -4.06 -21.03
C VAL A 723 -11.09 -4.31 -19.55
N VAL A 724 -12.34 -4.44 -19.11
CA VAL A 724 -12.70 -5.02 -17.80
C VAL A 724 -12.96 -6.50 -18.03
N PHE A 725 -12.32 -7.35 -17.23
CA PHE A 725 -12.64 -8.77 -17.11
C PHE A 725 -13.26 -9.03 -15.75
N ALA A 726 -14.45 -9.61 -15.73
CA ALA A 726 -15.08 -10.05 -14.50
C ALA A 726 -15.51 -11.52 -14.59
N ILE A 727 -15.33 -12.24 -13.49
CA ILE A 727 -15.74 -13.63 -13.33
C ILE A 727 -16.43 -13.82 -11.99
N LEU A 728 -17.51 -14.62 -11.98
CA LEU A 728 -18.13 -15.13 -10.76
C LEU A 728 -17.58 -16.51 -10.45
N THR A 729 -17.18 -16.76 -9.21
CA THR A 729 -16.63 -18.04 -8.80
C THR A 729 -17.35 -18.64 -7.59
N ASN A 730 -17.45 -19.97 -7.54
CA ASN A 730 -18.21 -20.74 -6.56
C ASN A 730 -17.54 -20.95 -5.18
N ASP A 731 -16.36 -20.35 -5.00
CA ASP A 731 -15.61 -20.30 -3.75
C ASP A 731 -16.03 -19.10 -2.88
N ILE A 732 -15.65 -19.19 -1.61
CA ILE A 732 -15.91 -18.17 -0.60
C ILE A 732 -14.57 -17.65 -0.12
N ILE A 733 -14.42 -16.34 -0.16
CA ILE A 733 -13.30 -15.63 0.44
C ILE A 733 -13.64 -15.20 1.88
N SER A 734 -12.63 -15.10 2.75
CA SER A 734 -12.80 -14.45 4.05
C SER A 734 -12.53 -12.96 3.92
N GLU A 735 -13.59 -12.17 3.78
CA GLU A 735 -13.48 -10.71 3.78
C GLU A 735 -13.11 -10.18 5.17
N ASP A 736 -12.20 -9.21 5.17
CA ASP A 736 -11.85 -8.38 6.31
C ASP A 736 -11.66 -6.95 5.81
N ASP A 737 -12.66 -6.10 6.04
CA ASP A 737 -12.71 -4.73 5.52
C ASP A 737 -11.64 -3.81 6.14
N THR A 738 -10.92 -4.30 7.16
CA THR A 738 -9.86 -3.53 7.84
C THR A 738 -8.48 -3.71 7.19
N VAL A 739 -8.31 -4.65 6.26
CA VAL A 739 -7.02 -4.95 5.61
C VAL A 739 -7.15 -5.05 4.09
N SER A 740 -6.08 -4.73 3.38
CA SER A 740 -5.98 -4.88 1.93
C SER A 740 -5.63 -6.31 1.54
N MET A 741 -6.65 -7.16 1.54
CA MET A 741 -6.47 -8.61 1.48
C MET A 741 -5.69 -9.14 0.27
N SER A 742 -5.79 -8.49 -0.89
CA SER A 742 -5.25 -9.05 -2.14
C SER A 742 -3.73 -9.11 -2.17
N PHE A 743 -3.04 -8.08 -1.65
CA PHE A 743 -1.58 -8.03 -1.62
C PHE A 743 -1.01 -8.24 -0.22
N CYS A 744 -1.83 -8.04 0.83
CA CYS A 744 -1.36 -8.07 2.21
C CYS A 744 -1.95 -9.22 3.04
N GLY A 745 -2.74 -10.09 2.41
CA GLY A 745 -3.38 -11.25 3.04
C GLY A 745 -4.35 -10.90 4.15
N ALA A 746 -4.63 -11.85 5.04
CA ALA A 746 -5.59 -11.68 6.12
C ALA A 746 -4.97 -11.89 7.50
N LYS A 747 -5.77 -11.62 8.53
CA LYS A 747 -5.49 -11.95 9.92
C LYS A 747 -5.14 -13.44 10.05
N ASP A 748 -4.26 -13.74 11.01
CA ASP A 748 -3.81 -15.09 11.38
C ASP A 748 -2.94 -15.83 10.35
N ASN A 749 -2.18 -15.09 9.54
CA ASN A 749 -1.13 -15.62 8.66
C ASN A 749 -1.64 -16.61 7.59
N LYS A 750 -2.95 -16.62 7.32
CA LYS A 750 -3.59 -17.42 6.25
C LYS A 750 -4.06 -16.52 5.12
N TYR A 751 -3.85 -16.94 3.88
CA TYR A 751 -4.37 -16.18 2.75
C TYR A 751 -5.89 -16.39 2.63
N PRO A 752 -6.71 -15.32 2.50
CA PRO A 752 -8.16 -15.39 2.66
C PRO A 752 -8.93 -15.89 1.44
N ASP A 753 -8.22 -16.31 0.39
CA ASP A 753 -8.80 -16.80 -0.86
C ASP A 753 -8.21 -18.18 -1.18
N PRO A 754 -9.04 -19.24 -1.28
CA PRO A 754 -8.56 -20.59 -1.51
C PRO A 754 -8.01 -20.81 -2.93
N ARG A 755 -8.24 -19.89 -3.88
CA ARG A 755 -7.71 -20.01 -5.24
C ARG A 755 -6.27 -19.50 -5.36
N GLY A 756 -5.61 -19.87 -6.45
CA GLY A 756 -4.32 -19.31 -6.87
C GLY A 756 -4.37 -17.79 -6.96
N MET A 757 -3.31 -17.12 -6.53
CA MET A 757 -3.24 -15.66 -6.53
C MET A 757 -3.14 -15.14 -7.97
N GLY A 758 -4.12 -14.32 -8.35
CA GLY A 758 -4.36 -13.90 -9.73
C GLY A 758 -5.38 -14.71 -10.49
N TYR A 759 -6.09 -15.64 -9.84
CA TYR A 759 -7.13 -16.43 -10.49
C TYR A 759 -8.15 -15.56 -11.23
N PRO A 760 -8.41 -15.84 -12.53
CA PRO A 760 -8.04 -17.07 -13.24
C PRO A 760 -6.72 -17.01 -14.02
N PHE A 761 -5.99 -15.89 -13.98
CA PHE A 761 -4.75 -15.64 -14.74
C PHE A 761 -3.48 -16.16 -14.05
N ASP A 762 -3.62 -16.94 -12.98
CA ASP A 762 -2.55 -17.69 -12.32
C ASP A 762 -2.08 -18.90 -13.15
N LYS A 763 -2.83 -19.30 -14.19
CA LYS A 763 -2.54 -20.43 -15.08
C LYS A 763 -2.87 -20.12 -16.54
N ALA A 764 -2.22 -20.82 -17.47
CA ALA A 764 -2.45 -20.64 -18.91
C ALA A 764 -3.83 -21.14 -19.35
N TRP A 765 -4.60 -20.32 -20.07
CA TRP A 765 -5.93 -20.68 -20.59
C TRP A 765 -5.87 -21.32 -21.99
N PHE A 766 -4.79 -21.08 -22.73
CA PHE A 766 -4.69 -21.42 -24.15
C PHE A 766 -3.44 -22.24 -24.42
N ARG A 767 -3.54 -23.22 -25.33
CA ARG A 767 -2.36 -23.74 -26.03
C ARG A 767 -2.12 -23.02 -27.37
N THR A 768 -3.15 -22.44 -28.02
CA THR A 768 -3.04 -22.05 -29.45
C THR A 768 -3.94 -20.90 -29.95
N SER A 769 -4.93 -20.36 -29.22
CA SER A 769 -5.78 -19.25 -29.70
C SER A 769 -5.57 -17.97 -28.88
N SER A 770 -5.18 -16.88 -29.53
CA SER A 770 -4.80 -15.58 -28.95
C SER A 770 -5.95 -14.66 -28.53
N GLU A 771 -7.22 -15.05 -28.71
CA GLU A 771 -8.35 -14.14 -28.55
C GLU A 771 -9.18 -14.44 -27.29
N MET A 772 -9.05 -13.56 -26.28
CA MET A 772 -9.78 -13.64 -25.01
C MET A 772 -11.31 -13.71 -25.18
N ARG A 773 -11.85 -13.11 -26.24
CA ARG A 773 -13.30 -13.12 -26.50
C ARG A 773 -13.82 -14.53 -26.84
N GLU A 774 -13.07 -15.28 -27.64
CA GLU A 774 -13.44 -16.66 -27.97
C GLU A 774 -13.25 -17.59 -26.77
N ALA A 775 -12.22 -17.34 -25.95
CA ALA A 775 -11.95 -18.10 -24.74
C ALA A 775 -13.10 -18.15 -23.73
N ILE A 776 -13.82 -17.04 -23.60
CA ILE A 776 -14.90 -16.89 -22.63
C ILE A 776 -16.27 -17.18 -23.24
N LYS A 777 -16.32 -17.52 -24.53
CA LYS A 777 -17.56 -17.79 -25.25
C LYS A 777 -18.27 -18.98 -24.61
N GLY A 778 -19.54 -18.77 -24.26
CA GLY A 778 -20.35 -19.78 -23.56
C GLY A 778 -20.07 -19.91 -22.06
N LEU A 779 -19.22 -19.05 -21.47
CA LEU A 779 -19.06 -18.94 -20.02
C LEU A 779 -20.01 -17.85 -19.50
N ASP A 780 -21.21 -18.25 -19.09
CA ASP A 780 -22.26 -17.33 -18.63
C ASP A 780 -21.91 -16.58 -17.32
N HIS A 781 -20.88 -17.04 -16.59
CA HIS A 781 -20.36 -16.44 -15.37
C HIS A 781 -19.16 -15.51 -15.61
N VAL A 782 -18.80 -15.26 -16.87
CA VAL A 782 -17.67 -14.38 -17.26
C VAL A 782 -18.18 -13.28 -18.18
N LYS A 783 -17.71 -12.05 -17.97
CA LYS A 783 -17.99 -10.91 -18.87
C LYS A 783 -16.75 -10.06 -19.12
N LEU A 784 -16.69 -9.57 -20.35
CA LEU A 784 -15.80 -8.50 -20.78
C LEU A 784 -16.63 -7.25 -21.07
N SER A 785 -16.14 -6.10 -20.63
CA SER A 785 -16.59 -4.79 -21.11
C SER A 785 -15.38 -3.93 -21.44
N GLU A 786 -15.61 -2.82 -22.14
CA GLU A 786 -14.56 -1.87 -22.52
C GLU A 786 -14.84 -0.53 -21.85
N PHE A 787 -13.78 0.18 -21.53
CA PHE A 787 -13.82 1.54 -21.01
C PHE A 787 -12.55 2.28 -21.41
N LYS A 788 -12.55 3.61 -21.25
CA LYS A 788 -11.37 4.43 -21.50
C LYS A 788 -10.86 5.09 -20.24
N ILE A 789 -9.55 5.31 -20.18
CA ILE A 789 -8.93 6.12 -19.13
C ILE A 789 -8.41 7.41 -19.74
N TYR A 790 -8.95 8.53 -19.25
CA TYR A 790 -8.65 9.89 -19.73
C TYR A 790 -7.76 10.61 -18.74
N ARG A 791 -6.61 11.08 -19.20
CA ARG A 791 -5.76 11.95 -18.39
C ARG A 791 -6.25 13.39 -18.48
N LYS A 792 -6.61 13.98 -17.34
CA LYS A 792 -6.88 15.41 -17.19
C LYS A 792 -5.65 16.06 -16.57
N THR A 793 -4.84 16.71 -17.40
CA THR A 793 -3.70 17.49 -16.93
C THR A 793 -4.23 18.81 -16.35
N GLN A 794 -4.29 18.93 -15.02
CA GLN A 794 -4.36 20.25 -14.40
C GLN A 794 -2.92 20.75 -14.29
N LEU A 795 -2.57 21.78 -15.06
CA LEU A 795 -1.28 22.44 -14.90
C LEU A 795 -1.19 22.95 -13.47
N TYR A 796 -0.35 22.31 -12.67
CA TYR A 796 0.06 22.88 -11.40
C TYR A 796 0.95 24.08 -11.73
N GLN A 797 0.52 25.29 -11.36
CA GLN A 797 1.44 26.42 -11.20
C GLN A 797 2.28 26.11 -9.96
N GLY A 798 3.30 25.27 -10.16
CA GLY A 798 4.25 24.92 -9.13
C GLY A 798 4.98 26.14 -8.60
N ARG A 799 5.79 25.88 -7.58
CA ARG A 799 6.68 26.88 -7.00
C ARG A 799 7.49 27.47 -8.16
N ILE A 800 7.32 28.75 -8.45
CA ILE A 800 8.25 29.45 -9.33
C ILE A 800 9.56 29.46 -8.56
N VAL A 801 10.45 28.51 -8.87
CA VAL A 801 11.85 28.59 -8.44
C VAL A 801 12.42 29.78 -9.20
N THR A 802 12.37 30.94 -8.57
CA THR A 802 13.03 32.14 -9.05
C THR A 802 14.51 31.91 -8.82
N VAL A 803 15.19 31.42 -9.85
CA VAL A 803 16.64 31.33 -9.82
C VAL A 803 17.18 32.76 -9.88
N GLU A 804 18.00 33.17 -8.91
CA GLU A 804 18.62 34.50 -8.94
C GLU A 804 19.62 34.58 -10.11
N GLY A 805 19.32 35.42 -11.10
CA GLY A 805 20.15 35.61 -12.30
C GLY A 805 19.64 34.87 -13.54
N ASP A 806 20.41 34.92 -14.63
CA ASP A 806 20.04 34.35 -15.93
C ASP A 806 20.48 32.87 -16.07
N ILE A 807 20.03 32.04 -15.12
CA ILE A 807 20.39 30.62 -15.03
C ILE A 807 19.40 29.80 -15.86
N SER A 808 19.72 29.66 -17.15
CA SER A 808 18.98 28.85 -18.13
C SER A 808 19.94 27.94 -18.91
N TRP A 809 19.38 26.98 -19.65
CA TRP A 809 20.17 26.19 -20.59
C TRP A 809 20.92 27.08 -21.58
N GLU A 810 20.19 28.04 -22.16
CA GLU A 810 20.63 28.89 -23.25
C GLU A 810 21.68 29.93 -22.81
N ASN A 811 21.64 30.38 -21.55
CA ASN A 811 22.50 31.48 -21.09
C ASN A 811 23.61 31.05 -20.13
N THR A 812 23.43 29.96 -19.37
CA THR A 812 24.37 29.55 -18.33
C THR A 812 24.86 28.12 -18.51
N ILE A 813 23.95 27.15 -18.59
CA ILE A 813 24.30 25.74 -18.35
C ILE A 813 25.05 25.12 -19.51
N GLN A 814 24.67 25.42 -20.77
CA GLN A 814 25.37 24.87 -21.93
C GLN A 814 26.86 25.28 -21.96
N TYR A 815 27.20 26.42 -21.34
CA TYR A 815 28.58 26.92 -21.27
C TYR A 815 29.40 26.31 -20.13
N PHE A 816 28.79 25.52 -19.25
CA PHE A 816 29.53 24.81 -18.22
C PHE A 816 30.33 23.63 -18.78
N PHE A 817 29.91 23.08 -19.92
CA PHE A 817 30.52 21.92 -20.57
C PHE A 817 31.49 22.35 -21.67
N THR A 818 32.74 21.89 -21.58
CA THR A 818 33.74 22.09 -22.64
C THR A 818 33.57 21.07 -23.76
N GLN A 819 34.20 21.30 -24.92
CA GLN A 819 34.23 20.32 -26.01
C GLN A 819 34.89 18.99 -25.61
N ASN A 820 35.86 19.05 -24.69
CA ASN A 820 36.52 17.86 -24.14
C ASN A 820 35.56 17.07 -23.25
N ASP A 821 34.78 17.74 -22.39
CA ASP A 821 33.74 17.11 -21.58
C ASP A 821 32.71 16.41 -22.48
N ALA A 822 32.22 17.10 -23.50
CA ALA A 822 31.27 16.55 -24.46
C ALA A 822 31.84 15.31 -25.19
N SER A 823 33.11 15.37 -25.61
CA SER A 823 33.78 14.26 -26.30
C SER A 823 33.98 13.05 -25.38
N TYR A 824 34.39 13.29 -24.13
CA TYR A 824 34.56 12.26 -23.11
C TYR A 824 33.24 11.59 -22.77
N MET A 825 32.21 12.39 -22.46
CA MET A 825 30.88 11.89 -22.11
C MET A 825 30.23 11.13 -23.27
N MET A 826 30.43 11.57 -24.50
CA MET A 826 29.95 10.85 -25.68
C MET A 826 30.74 9.55 -25.91
N LYS A 827 32.04 9.51 -25.64
CA LYS A 827 32.86 8.31 -25.83
C LYS A 827 32.54 7.26 -24.78
N GLU A 828 32.64 7.62 -23.51
CA GLU A 828 32.58 6.70 -22.36
C GLU A 828 31.13 6.38 -21.96
N TYR A 829 30.23 7.36 -22.01
CA TYR A 829 28.85 7.21 -21.53
C TYR A 829 27.77 7.36 -22.60
N LYS A 830 28.15 7.62 -23.87
CA LYS A 830 27.20 7.89 -24.96
C LYS A 830 26.23 9.05 -24.66
N ILE A 831 26.68 10.03 -23.87
CA ILE A 831 25.89 11.21 -23.47
C ILE A 831 26.37 12.42 -24.27
N ASP A 832 25.47 13.05 -25.03
CA ASP A 832 25.77 14.25 -25.79
C ASP A 832 25.51 15.52 -24.96
N LEU A 833 26.54 16.03 -24.28
CA LEU A 833 26.44 17.25 -23.46
C LEU A 833 26.11 18.53 -24.26
N THR A 834 26.12 18.49 -25.60
CA THR A 834 25.69 19.64 -26.42
C THR A 834 24.17 19.72 -26.57
N LYS A 835 23.45 18.66 -26.19
CA LYS A 835 21.99 18.58 -26.30
C LYS A 835 21.34 18.80 -24.94
N LYS A 836 20.52 19.85 -24.83
CA LYS A 836 19.66 20.11 -23.65
C LYS A 836 18.94 18.84 -23.18
N LYS A 837 18.36 18.09 -24.10
CA LYS A 837 17.62 16.85 -23.81
C LYS A 837 18.49 15.79 -23.11
N ASP A 838 19.73 15.61 -23.55
CA ASP A 838 20.63 14.59 -22.98
C ASP A 838 21.19 15.08 -21.64
N VAL A 839 21.55 16.36 -21.52
CA VAL A 839 21.95 16.93 -20.23
C VAL A 839 20.81 16.82 -19.23
N ILE A 840 19.58 17.14 -19.62
CA ILE A 840 18.40 16.97 -18.79
C ILE A 840 18.22 15.50 -18.40
N ARG A 841 18.30 14.58 -19.36
CA ARG A 841 18.12 13.14 -19.13
C ARG A 841 19.11 12.59 -18.11
N TYR A 842 20.38 13.00 -18.22
CA TYR A 842 21.47 12.50 -17.39
C TYR A 842 21.95 13.50 -16.34
N ARG A 843 21.16 14.54 -16.04
CA ARG A 843 21.57 15.72 -15.25
C ARG A 843 22.18 15.39 -13.90
N MET A 844 21.65 14.37 -13.24
CA MET A 844 22.10 13.97 -11.92
C MET A 844 23.37 13.12 -11.94
N PHE A 845 23.53 12.28 -12.98
CA PHE A 845 24.79 11.61 -13.22
C PHE A 845 25.89 12.64 -13.51
N ILE A 846 25.59 13.62 -14.36
CA ILE A 846 26.49 14.74 -14.66
C ILE A 846 26.83 15.50 -13.39
N PHE A 847 25.83 15.84 -12.56
CA PHE A 847 26.00 16.54 -11.28
C PHE A 847 27.00 15.79 -10.37
N GLY A 848 26.82 14.47 -10.24
CA GLY A 848 27.75 13.63 -9.48
C GLY A 848 29.17 13.65 -10.00
N LEU A 849 29.35 13.53 -11.32
CA LEU A 849 30.68 13.54 -11.93
C LEU A 849 31.42 14.86 -11.70
N VAL A 850 30.69 15.98 -11.74
CA VAL A 850 31.27 17.32 -11.60
C VAL A 850 31.52 17.72 -10.14
N GLU A 851 30.70 17.22 -9.20
CA GLU A 851 30.87 17.37 -7.75
C GLU A 851 32.08 16.57 -7.24
N ASP A 852 32.28 15.36 -7.76
CA ASP A 852 33.40 14.49 -7.38
C ASP A 852 34.68 14.73 -8.19
N GLY A 853 34.60 15.49 -9.29
CA GLY A 853 35.74 15.84 -10.15
C GLY A 853 36.22 14.68 -11.03
N THR A 854 35.34 13.75 -11.40
CA THR A 854 35.68 12.56 -12.19
C THR A 854 35.70 12.79 -13.70
N VAL A 855 35.29 13.98 -14.18
CA VAL A 855 35.45 14.37 -15.60
C VAL A 855 36.90 14.85 -15.85
N PRO A 856 37.66 14.23 -16.77
CA PRO A 856 38.99 14.71 -17.11
C PRO A 856 38.89 16.00 -17.93
N VAL A 857 39.13 17.13 -17.28
CA VAL A 857 39.47 18.36 -18.00
C VAL A 857 40.90 18.18 -18.55
N ASP A 858 41.05 18.38 -19.86
CA ASP A 858 42.31 18.42 -20.61
C ASP A 858 42.97 17.11 -21.09
N GLY A 859 42.22 16.01 -21.25
CA GLY A 859 42.65 14.88 -22.10
C GLY A 859 44.00 14.22 -21.72
N ASN A 860 44.55 14.54 -20.55
CA ASN A 860 45.84 14.09 -20.08
C ASN A 860 45.62 13.28 -18.81
N THR A 861 45.78 11.96 -18.89
CA THR A 861 45.40 10.99 -17.85
C THR A 861 46.25 11.05 -16.58
N ASN A 862 47.12 12.05 -16.43
CA ASN A 862 48.14 12.11 -15.39
C ASN A 862 48.11 13.38 -14.50
N GLU A 863 47.15 14.30 -14.69
CA GLU A 863 47.00 15.47 -13.80
C GLU A 863 45.67 15.43 -13.01
N LYS A 864 45.71 15.93 -11.77
CA LYS A 864 44.63 15.83 -10.79
C LYS A 864 43.34 16.48 -11.29
N LYS A 865 42.35 15.63 -11.59
CA LYS A 865 40.88 15.78 -11.40
C LYS A 865 40.47 17.09 -10.71
N SER A 866 40.04 18.10 -11.47
CA SER A 866 39.52 19.36 -10.91
C SER A 866 38.00 19.30 -10.83
N LYS A 867 37.46 19.39 -9.60
CA LYS A 867 36.03 19.59 -9.35
C LYS A 867 35.52 20.87 -10.02
N TRP A 868 34.24 20.90 -10.39
CA TRP A 868 33.60 22.19 -10.68
C TRP A 868 33.66 23.09 -9.44
N SER A 869 33.76 24.40 -9.65
CA SER A 869 33.64 25.36 -8.54
C SER A 869 32.26 25.25 -7.90
N ASP A 870 32.16 25.45 -6.58
CA ASP A 870 30.90 25.43 -5.83
C ASP A 870 29.81 26.30 -6.46
N ASP A 871 30.18 27.45 -7.07
CA ASP A 871 29.25 28.31 -7.83
C ASP A 871 28.64 27.61 -9.06
N LYS A 872 29.44 26.92 -9.87
CA LYS A 872 28.95 26.14 -11.02
C LYS A 872 28.06 24.99 -10.57
N ILE A 873 28.44 24.29 -9.49
CA ILE A 873 27.65 23.19 -8.91
C ILE A 873 26.28 23.72 -8.44
N THR A 874 26.29 24.80 -7.66
CA THR A 874 25.07 25.44 -7.14
C THR A 874 24.16 25.92 -8.27
N LYS A 875 24.71 26.52 -9.33
CA LYS A 875 23.94 26.96 -10.50
C LYS A 875 23.35 25.80 -11.30
N PHE A 876 24.11 24.71 -11.44
CA PHE A 876 23.64 23.52 -12.12
C PHE A 876 22.53 22.83 -11.30
N GLU A 877 22.68 22.74 -9.98
CA GLU A 877 21.64 22.27 -9.06
C GLU A 877 20.36 23.13 -9.15
N ALA A 878 20.51 24.46 -9.06
CA ALA A 878 19.39 25.38 -9.14
C ALA A 878 18.65 25.30 -10.48
N TRP A 879 19.36 25.10 -11.60
CA TRP A 879 18.75 24.87 -12.90
C TRP A 879 18.00 23.54 -12.96
N ILE A 880 18.57 22.47 -12.40
CA ILE A 880 17.92 21.16 -12.31
C ILE A 880 16.63 21.25 -11.51
N ASP A 881 16.65 21.97 -10.39
CA ASP A 881 15.50 22.16 -9.52
C ASP A 881 14.43 23.09 -10.15
N ALA A 882 14.84 24.03 -11.01
CA ALA A 882 13.93 24.97 -11.67
C ALA A 882 13.27 24.42 -12.95
N ASP A 883 14.01 23.67 -13.77
CA ASP A 883 13.45 23.02 -14.98
C ASP A 883 12.59 21.78 -14.64
N PHE A 884 12.58 21.35 -13.37
CA PHE A 884 11.81 20.24 -12.80
C PHE A 884 11.13 20.61 -11.46
N PRO A 885 10.16 21.56 -11.48
CA PRO A 885 9.58 22.17 -10.27
C PRO A 885 8.56 21.31 -9.51
#